data_AF-A0A2J7Q2D9-F1
#
_entry.id   AF-A0A2J7Q2D9-F1
#
_cell.length_a   1.000
_cell.length_b   1.000
_cell.length_c   1.000
_cell.angle_alpha   90.00
_cell.angle_beta   90.00
_cell.angle_gamma   90.00
#
_symmetry.space_group_name_H-M   'P 1'
#
loop_
_entity.id
_entity.type
_entity.pdbx_description
1 polymer ?
#
loop_
_entity_poly.entity_id
_entity_poly.type
_entity_poly.pdbx_seq_one_letter_code
_entity_poly.pdbx_strand_id
1 'polypeptide(L)'
;MMANLFAMRSFKTSPDMQSWQNDYLRGTGMEMYTETLSPTFIGMPFAQATELCFTKLKLLLLAIEIKGEDGSDSKISINPRGAKIQANTQGFFIAQSADEVKRAWFYCKACHEDIKDETLIKKCKCKNLATFRKGVRAVQMVGRANDHHPPPTFTPPELPKKVHVRGEAGREKEDSLMRNHQGMPTAMVNSMSSSKQVNKVKPTVNRSTPDNMAVSPSQQPGGGGGYNRPTSRASGGNNMNNNGGLQVGIADDQAKDFDFEKTEMKYDSTGMFHWGPAKSLEECILDRNQAAMTVLNGHVVVCLFADPDSPLIGLRNLVMPLRASNFHYHELKHVVIVGSVDYIRREWKMLQNLPKISVLNGSPLSRADLRAVNVNLCDMCVILSAKVPSNDDPTLADKEAILASLNIKAMTFDDTIGVLSQTAAGEEDTLSPVGSPIVLQRRGSVYGANVPMITELVNDSNVQFLDQDDDDDPDTELYLTQPFACGTAFAVSVLDSLMSTTYFNQNALTLIRSLITGGATPELELILAEGAGLRGGYSTADSLSNRDRCRVGQISLYDGPLAQFGEAGKYGDLFVAALKSYGMLCIGLYRFRDTSSSCDASSKRYVITNPPDDFSLLPTDQVFVLMQFDPGLEYKPNRGTRGKDDNS
;
A
#
# COMPACT_ATOMS: atom_id res chain seq x y z
N MET A 1 4.05 -10.93 -2.94
CA MET A 1 3.68 -10.46 -4.30
C MET A 1 4.42 -9.18 -4.66
N MET A 2 3.98 -8.00 -4.21
CA MET A 2 4.47 -6.70 -4.72
C MET A 2 5.99 -6.53 -4.70
N ALA A 3 6.67 -6.92 -3.61
CA ALA A 3 8.14 -6.86 -3.53
C ALA A 3 8.87 -7.65 -4.62
N ASN A 4 8.27 -8.74 -5.13
CA ASN A 4 8.84 -9.54 -6.22
C ASN A 4 8.71 -8.84 -7.58
N LEU A 5 7.70 -7.98 -7.78
CA LEU A 5 7.47 -7.26 -9.04
C LEU A 5 8.49 -6.12 -9.31
N PHE A 6 9.31 -5.77 -8.31
CA PHE A 6 10.28 -4.66 -8.36
C PHE A 6 11.73 -5.11 -8.24
N ALA A 7 11.96 -6.35 -7.80
CA ALA A 7 13.26 -6.97 -7.79
C ALA A 7 13.50 -7.63 -9.16
N MET A 8 14.51 -7.17 -9.90
CA MET A 8 14.92 -7.84 -11.14
C MET A 8 15.47 -9.22 -10.82
N ARG A 9 14.77 -10.28 -11.25
CA ARG A 9 15.08 -11.67 -10.89
C ARG A 9 14.94 -12.63 -12.06
N SER A 10 16.03 -13.32 -12.39
CA SER A 10 15.99 -14.48 -13.27
C SER A 10 15.65 -15.74 -12.49
N PHE A 11 14.58 -16.45 -12.86
CA PHE A 11 14.26 -17.74 -12.27
C PHE A 11 14.89 -18.90 -13.05
N LYS A 12 15.14 -20.01 -12.36
CA LYS A 12 15.41 -21.32 -12.97
C LYS A 12 14.58 -22.35 -12.24
N THR A 13 13.64 -22.99 -12.93
CA THR A 13 12.92 -24.15 -12.41
C THR A 13 13.78 -25.41 -12.55
N SER A 14 13.72 -26.32 -11.58
CA SER A 14 14.37 -27.63 -11.64
C SER A 14 13.36 -28.75 -11.36
N PRO A 15 13.42 -29.91 -12.05
CA PRO A 15 12.64 -31.08 -11.66
C PRO A 15 12.98 -31.59 -10.26
N ASP A 16 14.15 -31.24 -9.72
CA ASP A 16 14.60 -31.63 -8.38
C ASP A 16 14.07 -30.69 -7.26
N MET A 17 13.48 -29.55 -7.62
CA MET A 17 12.88 -28.60 -6.67
C MET A 17 11.44 -28.99 -6.33
N GLN A 18 10.99 -28.62 -5.12
CA GLN A 18 9.61 -28.87 -4.70
C GLN A 18 8.62 -28.14 -5.63
N SER A 19 7.42 -28.70 -5.82
CA SER A 19 6.43 -28.14 -6.77
C SER A 19 6.03 -26.70 -6.44
N TRP A 20 5.84 -26.39 -5.14
CA TRP A 20 5.52 -25.04 -4.68
C TRP A 20 6.66 -24.04 -4.95
N GLN A 21 7.92 -24.46 -4.82
CA GLN A 21 9.08 -23.61 -5.12
C GLN A 21 9.14 -23.28 -6.61
N ASN A 22 8.90 -24.26 -7.49
CA ASN A 22 8.85 -24.04 -8.94
C ASN A 22 7.72 -23.07 -9.37
N ASP A 23 6.52 -23.24 -8.79
CA ASP A 23 5.38 -22.34 -9.02
C ASP A 23 5.65 -20.91 -8.51
N TYR A 24 6.21 -20.80 -7.30
CA TYR A 24 6.62 -19.54 -6.69
C TYR A 24 7.70 -18.83 -7.51
N LEU A 25 8.78 -19.53 -7.87
CA LEU A 25 9.90 -19.03 -8.66
C LEU A 25 9.45 -18.43 -9.98
N ARG A 26 8.54 -19.10 -10.71
CA ARG A 26 7.94 -18.55 -11.94
C ARG A 26 7.23 -17.21 -11.68
N GLY A 27 6.56 -17.08 -10.54
CA GLY A 27 5.94 -15.83 -10.08
C GLY A 27 6.92 -14.77 -9.56
N THR A 28 8.18 -15.13 -9.26
CA THR A 28 9.25 -14.18 -8.90
C THR A 28 9.92 -13.52 -10.10
N GLY A 29 9.90 -14.17 -11.27
CA GLY A 29 10.41 -13.62 -12.53
C GLY A 29 9.42 -12.72 -13.28
N MET A 30 8.36 -12.28 -12.61
CA MET A 30 7.37 -11.35 -13.15
C MET A 30 7.71 -9.93 -12.68
N GLU A 31 7.80 -8.99 -13.61
CA GLU A 31 8.19 -7.60 -13.34
C GLU A 31 7.14 -6.62 -13.90
N MET A 32 7.11 -5.38 -13.37
CA MET A 32 6.27 -4.32 -13.93
C MET A 32 6.96 -3.58 -15.09
N TYR A 33 6.23 -3.44 -16.20
CA TYR A 33 6.67 -2.73 -17.40
C TYR A 33 5.63 -1.71 -17.87
N THR A 34 6.08 -0.71 -18.61
CA THR A 34 5.22 0.26 -19.31
C THR A 34 5.50 0.24 -20.80
N GLU A 35 4.46 0.19 -21.61
CA GLU A 35 4.57 0.23 -23.07
C GLU A 35 3.33 0.92 -23.67
N THR A 36 3.48 1.50 -24.86
CA THR A 36 2.35 2.14 -25.53
C THR A 36 1.46 1.10 -26.19
N LEU A 37 0.14 1.21 -26.02
CA LEU A 37 -0.81 0.33 -26.70
C LEU A 37 -0.86 0.61 -28.21
N SER A 38 -0.94 -0.43 -29.03
CA SER A 38 -1.03 -0.25 -30.49
C SER A 38 -2.35 0.42 -30.93
N PRO A 39 -2.41 1.00 -32.15
CA PRO A 39 -3.63 1.59 -32.68
C PRO A 39 -4.83 0.62 -32.77
N THR A 40 -4.60 -0.70 -32.72
CA THR A 40 -5.65 -1.73 -32.71
C THR A 40 -6.56 -1.64 -31.49
N PHE A 41 -6.03 -1.13 -30.36
CA PHE A 41 -6.78 -1.02 -29.12
C PHE A 41 -7.64 0.25 -29.03
N ILE A 42 -7.45 1.24 -29.92
CA ILE A 42 -8.14 2.54 -29.83
C ILE A 42 -9.66 2.37 -29.88
N GLY A 43 -10.36 2.95 -28.91
CA GLY A 43 -11.82 2.85 -28.77
C GLY A 43 -12.31 1.57 -28.09
N MET A 44 -11.45 0.58 -27.88
CA MET A 44 -11.77 -0.65 -27.14
C MET A 44 -11.93 -0.33 -25.64
N PRO A 45 -12.94 -0.88 -24.95
CA PRO A 45 -13.03 -0.83 -23.49
C PRO A 45 -11.84 -1.53 -22.82
N PHE A 46 -11.36 -1.01 -21.69
CA PHE A 46 -10.22 -1.57 -20.95
C PHE A 46 -10.34 -3.09 -20.72
N ALA A 47 -11.50 -3.58 -20.27
CA ALA A 47 -11.72 -5.01 -20.04
C ALA A 47 -11.51 -5.88 -21.29
N GLN A 48 -11.93 -5.42 -22.47
CA GLN A 48 -11.71 -6.13 -23.75
C GLN A 48 -10.25 -6.06 -24.19
N ALA A 49 -9.58 -4.92 -23.97
CA ALA A 49 -8.15 -4.78 -24.24
C ALA A 49 -7.32 -5.72 -23.36
N THR A 50 -7.66 -5.81 -22.08
CA THR A 50 -7.01 -6.69 -21.09
C THR A 50 -7.27 -8.17 -21.37
N GLU A 51 -8.49 -8.56 -21.76
CA GLU A 51 -8.78 -9.92 -22.24
C GLU A 51 -7.89 -10.31 -23.43
N LEU A 52 -7.77 -9.43 -24.42
CA LEU A 52 -6.93 -9.68 -25.60
C LEU A 52 -5.45 -9.77 -25.21
N CYS A 53 -4.95 -8.83 -24.41
CA CYS A 53 -3.57 -8.87 -23.90
C CYS A 53 -3.26 -10.17 -23.17
N PHE A 54 -4.16 -10.64 -22.30
CA PHE A 54 -3.96 -11.88 -21.54
C PHE A 54 -4.02 -13.12 -22.45
N THR A 55 -5.10 -13.28 -23.22
CA THR A 55 -5.35 -14.50 -24.00
C THR A 55 -4.48 -14.64 -25.25
N LYS A 56 -4.15 -13.55 -25.94
CA LYS A 56 -3.40 -13.55 -27.22
C LYS A 56 -1.96 -13.12 -27.09
N LEU A 57 -1.62 -12.22 -26.15
CA LEU A 57 -0.26 -11.72 -25.98
C LEU A 57 0.46 -12.33 -24.77
N LYS A 58 -0.25 -13.06 -23.89
CA LYS A 58 0.25 -13.54 -22.60
C LYS A 58 0.80 -12.39 -21.72
N LEU A 59 0.12 -11.25 -21.74
CA LEU A 59 0.48 -10.04 -21.00
C LEU A 59 -0.66 -9.63 -20.06
N LEU A 60 -0.36 -9.45 -18.77
CA LEU A 60 -1.34 -8.96 -17.79
C LEU A 60 -1.36 -7.43 -17.78
N LEU A 61 -2.37 -6.81 -18.40
CA LEU A 61 -2.59 -5.37 -18.37
C LEU A 61 -3.30 -4.95 -17.07
N LEU A 62 -2.61 -4.18 -16.22
CA LEU A 62 -3.06 -3.79 -14.87
C LEU A 62 -3.74 -2.41 -14.85
N ALA A 63 -3.13 -1.43 -15.53
CA ALA A 63 -3.52 -0.03 -15.49
C ALA A 63 -3.26 0.66 -16.83
N ILE A 64 -3.88 1.82 -17.03
CA ILE A 64 -3.62 2.70 -18.18
C ILE A 64 -3.44 4.15 -17.74
N GLU A 65 -2.65 4.89 -18.52
CA GLU A 65 -2.56 6.34 -18.44
C GLU A 65 -3.80 6.97 -19.11
N ILE A 66 -4.59 7.70 -18.32
CA ILE A 66 -5.68 8.54 -18.82
C ILE A 66 -5.17 9.99 -18.83
N LYS A 67 -5.08 10.57 -20.02
CA LYS A 67 -4.72 11.98 -20.19
C LYS A 67 -5.90 12.84 -19.77
N GLY A 68 -5.63 13.84 -18.93
CA GLY A 68 -6.64 14.79 -18.53
C GLY A 68 -7.07 15.66 -19.72
N GLU A 69 -8.34 16.08 -19.71
CA GLU A 69 -8.78 17.15 -20.60
C GLU A 69 -8.17 18.49 -20.14
N ASP A 70 -8.01 19.43 -21.06
CA ASP A 70 -7.46 20.78 -20.85
C ASP A 70 -6.03 20.90 -20.27
N GLY A 71 -5.19 19.88 -20.47
CA GLY A 71 -3.76 19.96 -20.13
C GLY A 71 -3.45 19.74 -18.64
N SER A 72 -4.41 19.20 -17.90
CA SER A 72 -4.19 18.63 -16.57
C SER A 72 -3.28 17.38 -16.62
N ASP A 73 -2.59 17.10 -15.51
CA ASP A 73 -1.64 15.98 -15.43
C ASP A 73 -2.27 14.63 -15.76
N SER A 74 -1.52 13.78 -16.48
CA SER A 74 -1.92 12.40 -16.78
C SER A 74 -2.18 11.60 -15.50
N LYS A 75 -3.39 11.02 -15.38
CA LYS A 75 -3.79 10.19 -14.24
C LYS A 75 -3.62 8.71 -14.59
N ILE A 76 -2.82 7.99 -13.80
CA ILE A 76 -2.76 6.52 -13.87
C ILE A 76 -4.06 5.96 -13.28
N SER A 77 -4.77 5.14 -14.05
CA SER A 77 -6.03 4.52 -13.62
C SER A 77 -5.92 3.00 -13.64
N ILE A 78 -6.15 2.38 -12.48
CA ILE A 78 -5.93 0.95 -12.22
C ILE A 78 -7.27 0.20 -12.38
N ASN A 79 -7.31 -0.80 -13.27
CA ASN A 79 -8.52 -1.53 -13.68
C ASN A 79 -9.77 -0.62 -13.87
N PRO A 80 -9.71 0.40 -14.75
CA PRO A 80 -10.79 1.39 -14.87
C PRO A 80 -12.09 0.81 -15.44
N ARG A 81 -13.21 1.13 -14.81
CA ARG A 81 -14.56 0.74 -15.26
C ARG A 81 -14.96 1.54 -16.51
N GLY A 82 -15.23 0.84 -17.62
CA GLY A 82 -15.80 1.43 -18.84
C GLY A 82 -14.90 2.37 -19.64
N ALA A 83 -13.70 2.72 -19.15
CA ALA A 83 -12.76 3.56 -19.87
C ALA A 83 -12.36 2.93 -21.22
N LYS A 84 -12.28 3.75 -22.27
CA LYS A 84 -11.83 3.34 -23.61
C LYS A 84 -10.38 3.75 -23.81
N ILE A 85 -9.60 2.88 -24.45
CA ILE A 85 -8.21 3.18 -24.80
C ILE A 85 -8.18 4.33 -25.83
N GLN A 86 -7.36 5.35 -25.56
CA GLN A 86 -7.15 6.48 -26.46
C GLN A 86 -5.91 6.27 -27.34
N ALA A 87 -5.68 7.17 -28.30
CA ALA A 87 -4.46 7.15 -29.10
C ALA A 87 -3.22 7.48 -28.24
N ASN A 88 -2.18 6.66 -28.36
CA ASN A 88 -0.94 6.77 -27.58
C ASN A 88 -1.17 6.72 -26.05
N THR A 89 -2.11 5.89 -25.59
CA THR A 89 -2.23 5.52 -24.17
C THR A 89 -1.08 4.59 -23.76
N GLN A 90 -0.38 4.92 -22.67
CA GLN A 90 0.55 4.01 -22.02
C GLN A 90 -0.21 2.97 -21.19
N GLY A 91 0.11 1.69 -21.38
CA GLY A 91 -0.37 0.58 -20.55
C GLY A 91 0.70 0.13 -19.56
N PHE A 92 0.28 -0.31 -18.38
CA PHE A 92 1.12 -0.87 -17.33
C PHE A 92 0.88 -2.39 -17.27
N PHE A 93 1.93 -3.16 -17.47
CA PHE A 93 1.88 -4.61 -17.65
C PHE A 93 2.69 -5.35 -16.60
N ILE A 94 2.28 -6.57 -16.27
CA ILE A 94 3.10 -7.58 -15.60
C ILE A 94 3.48 -8.63 -16.65
N ALA A 95 4.79 -8.89 -16.80
CA ALA A 95 5.36 -9.82 -17.78
C ALA A 95 6.75 -10.31 -17.32
N GLN A 96 7.37 -11.26 -18.05
CA GLN A 96 8.70 -11.78 -17.70
C GLN A 96 9.85 -10.94 -18.28
N SER A 97 9.60 -10.13 -19.32
CA SER A 97 10.63 -9.24 -19.87
C SER A 97 10.06 -8.05 -20.63
N ALA A 98 10.86 -6.99 -20.76
CA ALA A 98 10.51 -5.82 -21.58
C ALA A 98 10.30 -6.16 -23.08
N ASP A 99 10.87 -7.25 -23.60
CA ASP A 99 10.67 -7.62 -25.01
C ASP A 99 9.30 -8.27 -25.26
N GLU A 100 8.81 -9.05 -24.30
CA GLU A 100 7.44 -9.58 -24.30
C GLU A 100 6.39 -8.48 -24.37
N VAL A 101 6.60 -7.37 -23.66
CA VAL A 101 5.61 -6.28 -23.58
C VAL A 101 5.49 -5.51 -24.90
N LYS A 102 6.56 -5.45 -25.71
CA LYS A 102 6.52 -4.84 -27.07
C LYS A 102 5.50 -5.52 -28.00
N ARG A 103 5.07 -6.76 -27.70
CA ARG A 103 3.96 -7.42 -28.41
C ARG A 103 2.69 -6.57 -28.39
N ALA A 104 2.41 -5.86 -27.28
CA ALA A 104 1.27 -4.95 -27.15
C ALA A 104 1.34 -3.74 -28.10
N TRP A 105 2.54 -3.22 -28.39
CA TRP A 105 2.75 -2.15 -29.37
C TRP A 105 2.74 -2.67 -30.81
N PHE A 106 3.26 -3.86 -31.07
CA PHE A 106 3.31 -4.45 -32.41
C PHE A 106 2.00 -5.11 -32.87
N TYR A 107 1.07 -5.40 -31.94
CA TYR A 107 -0.16 -6.12 -32.27
C TYR A 107 -1.03 -5.40 -33.30
N CYS A 108 -1.28 -6.06 -34.43
CA CYS A 108 -2.17 -5.61 -35.48
C CYS A 108 -3.20 -6.71 -35.76
N LYS A 109 -4.48 -6.42 -35.54
CA LYS A 109 -5.57 -7.41 -35.74
C LYS A 109 -5.47 -8.08 -37.12
N ALA A 110 -5.39 -7.27 -38.19
CA ALA A 110 -5.31 -7.74 -39.57
C ALA A 110 -4.04 -8.55 -39.94
N CYS A 111 -3.04 -8.67 -39.06
CA CYS A 111 -1.86 -9.51 -39.29
C CYS A 111 -1.69 -10.63 -38.26
N HIS A 112 -2.18 -10.44 -37.03
CA HIS A 112 -1.85 -11.28 -35.88
C HIS A 112 -3.06 -11.94 -35.21
N GLU A 113 -4.29 -11.73 -35.70
CA GLU A 113 -5.51 -12.34 -35.13
C GLU A 113 -5.46 -13.89 -35.18
N ASP A 114 -4.98 -14.47 -36.28
CA ASP A 114 -4.88 -15.93 -36.46
C ASP A 114 -3.60 -16.55 -35.87
N ILE A 115 -2.69 -15.74 -35.33
CA ILE A 115 -1.47 -16.25 -34.70
C ILE A 115 -1.84 -16.94 -33.38
N LYS A 116 -1.32 -18.16 -33.18
CA LYS A 116 -1.45 -18.96 -31.95
C LYS A 116 -0.25 -18.85 -31.02
N ASP A 117 0.95 -18.71 -31.59
CA ASP A 117 2.22 -18.59 -30.88
C ASP A 117 2.58 -17.11 -30.74
N GLU A 118 2.52 -16.60 -29.52
CA GLU A 118 2.78 -15.21 -29.16
C GLU A 118 4.21 -14.73 -29.50
N THR A 119 5.18 -15.63 -29.69
CA THR A 119 6.57 -15.28 -30.07
C THR A 119 6.69 -14.83 -31.53
N LEU A 120 5.70 -15.15 -32.36
CA LEU A 120 5.62 -14.73 -33.77
C LEU A 120 5.06 -13.30 -33.93
N ILE A 121 4.52 -12.71 -32.87
CA ILE A 121 3.92 -11.36 -32.87
C ILE A 121 5.04 -10.30 -32.92
N LYS A 122 5.46 -9.97 -34.13
CA LYS A 122 6.54 -9.02 -34.43
C LYS A 122 5.99 -7.80 -35.17
N LYS A 123 6.83 -6.76 -35.35
CA LYS A 123 6.42 -5.50 -35.99
C LYS A 123 5.84 -5.73 -37.40
N CYS A 124 4.53 -5.46 -37.55
CA CYS A 124 3.83 -5.60 -38.82
C CYS A 124 4.30 -4.57 -39.88
N LYS A 125 4.02 -4.86 -41.16
CA LYS A 125 4.35 -3.99 -42.32
C LYS A 125 3.18 -3.07 -42.75
N CYS A 126 2.11 -2.99 -41.96
CA CYS A 126 0.92 -2.21 -42.30
C CYS A 126 1.21 -0.71 -42.44
N LYS A 127 0.77 -0.10 -43.54
CA LYS A 127 1.06 1.31 -43.87
C LYS A 127 0.55 2.31 -42.80
N ASN A 128 -0.51 1.98 -42.06
CA ASN A 128 -1.12 2.88 -41.08
C ASN A 128 -0.23 3.21 -39.86
N LEU A 129 0.78 2.37 -39.55
CA LEU A 129 1.74 2.69 -38.49
C LEU A 129 2.77 3.76 -38.93
N ALA A 130 2.96 3.96 -40.24
CA ALA A 130 3.92 4.91 -40.77
C ALA A 130 3.39 6.36 -40.77
N THR A 131 2.08 6.57 -40.86
CA THR A 131 1.46 7.90 -40.90
C THR A 131 1.64 8.65 -39.58
N PHE A 132 1.63 7.96 -38.43
CA PHE A 132 1.81 8.56 -37.11
C PHE A 132 3.22 9.14 -36.87
N ARG A 133 4.26 8.65 -37.58
CA ARG A 133 5.60 9.27 -37.54
C ARG A 133 5.63 10.70 -38.08
N LYS A 134 4.62 11.13 -38.87
CA LYS A 134 4.49 12.54 -39.28
C LYS A 134 3.88 13.44 -38.20
N GLY A 135 3.04 12.90 -37.30
CA GLY A 135 2.46 13.67 -36.19
C GLY A 135 3.51 14.12 -35.17
N VAL A 136 4.43 13.22 -34.80
CA VAL A 136 5.53 13.53 -33.85
C VAL A 136 6.50 14.60 -34.40
N ARG A 137 6.63 14.74 -35.72
CA ARG A 137 7.40 15.82 -36.36
C ARG A 137 6.64 17.14 -36.50
N ALA A 138 5.31 17.13 -36.43
CA ALA A 138 4.49 18.34 -36.64
C ALA A 138 4.52 19.27 -35.41
N VAL A 139 4.58 18.71 -34.20
CA VAL A 139 4.68 19.48 -32.94
C VAL A 139 6.01 20.25 -32.83
N GLN A 140 7.06 19.82 -33.55
CA GLN A 140 8.36 20.48 -33.55
C GLN A 140 8.54 21.54 -34.68
N MET A 141 7.46 21.94 -35.37
CA MET A 141 7.52 22.92 -36.47
C MET A 141 6.62 24.15 -36.30
N VAL A 142 5.97 24.35 -35.15
CA VAL A 142 5.26 25.60 -34.82
C VAL A 142 6.05 26.35 -33.74
N GLY A 143 7.13 27.02 -34.16
CA GLY A 143 8.06 27.67 -33.21
C GLY A 143 9.32 28.26 -33.85
N ARG A 144 9.24 28.81 -35.07
CA ARG A 144 10.33 29.56 -35.69
C ARG A 144 9.81 30.78 -36.48
N ALA A 145 9.72 31.89 -35.78
CA ALA A 145 9.92 33.21 -36.36
C ALA A 145 10.79 34.03 -35.40
N ASN A 146 11.76 34.73 -35.99
CA ASN A 146 12.71 35.68 -35.40
C ASN A 146 13.94 35.22 -34.58
N ASP A 147 14.99 35.99 -34.90
CA ASP A 147 16.22 36.35 -34.19
C ASP A 147 17.47 35.44 -34.21
N HIS A 148 18.59 36.08 -34.57
CA HIS A 148 19.89 35.52 -34.88
C HIS A 148 20.82 35.57 -33.67
N HIS A 149 21.47 34.46 -33.32
CA HIS A 149 22.83 34.47 -32.73
C HIS A 149 23.55 33.14 -33.04
N PRO A 150 24.90 33.13 -33.20
CA PRO A 150 25.65 31.93 -33.54
C PRO A 150 25.82 30.98 -32.33
N PRO A 151 25.93 29.66 -32.54
CA PRO A 151 26.11 28.70 -31.46
C PRO A 151 27.55 28.72 -30.89
N PRO A 152 27.74 28.56 -29.58
CA PRO A 152 29.06 28.44 -28.98
C PRO A 152 29.67 27.05 -29.23
N THR A 153 30.96 27.01 -29.59
CA THR A 153 31.73 25.78 -29.72
C THR A 153 32.06 25.22 -28.35
N PHE A 154 31.66 23.97 -28.06
CA PHE A 154 32.12 23.23 -26.88
C PHE A 154 32.64 21.85 -27.29
N THR A 155 33.95 21.65 -27.15
CA THR A 155 34.62 20.36 -27.37
C THR A 155 34.42 19.43 -26.16
N PRO A 156 34.03 18.16 -26.34
CA PRO A 156 33.94 17.20 -25.25
C PRO A 156 35.35 16.75 -24.79
N PRO A 157 35.57 16.50 -23.48
CA PRO A 157 36.82 15.94 -22.99
C PRO A 157 36.95 14.44 -23.34
N GLU A 158 38.17 14.00 -23.69
CA GLU A 158 38.44 12.61 -24.04
C GLU A 158 38.54 11.68 -22.81
N LEU A 159 37.99 10.47 -22.94
CA LEU A 159 38.22 9.35 -22.01
C LEU A 159 39.46 8.54 -22.44
N PRO A 160 40.42 8.25 -21.54
CA PRO A 160 41.61 7.47 -21.90
C PRO A 160 41.26 6.00 -22.23
N LYS A 161 41.81 5.51 -23.35
CA LYS A 161 41.54 4.17 -23.89
C LYS A 161 42.23 3.07 -23.09
N LYS A 162 41.54 1.95 -22.86
CA LYS A 162 42.14 0.71 -22.33
C LYS A 162 43.16 0.15 -23.35
N VAL A 163 44.33 -0.23 -22.86
CA VAL A 163 45.37 -0.93 -23.63
C VAL A 163 44.93 -2.38 -23.86
N HIS A 164 45.06 -2.88 -25.09
CA HIS A 164 44.83 -4.27 -25.45
C HIS A 164 46.17 -4.85 -25.95
N VAL A 165 46.74 -5.81 -25.21
CA VAL A 165 47.99 -6.47 -25.60
C VAL A 165 47.65 -7.68 -26.47
N ARG A 166 48.20 -7.69 -27.68
CA ARG A 166 48.06 -8.75 -28.69
C ARG A 166 49.03 -9.89 -28.37
N GLY A 167 48.54 -11.14 -28.41
CA GLY A 167 49.39 -12.33 -28.36
C GLY A 167 49.80 -12.80 -29.75
N GLU A 168 51.05 -13.27 -29.87
CA GLU A 168 51.52 -14.17 -30.94
C GLU A 168 52.43 -15.24 -30.32
N ALA A 169 52.64 -16.35 -31.03
CA ALA A 169 53.09 -17.62 -30.47
C ALA A 169 54.62 -17.84 -30.50
N GLY A 170 55.11 -18.70 -29.59
CA GLY A 170 56.49 -19.20 -29.58
C GLY A 170 56.69 -20.27 -28.50
N ARG A 171 57.45 -21.33 -28.81
CA ARG A 171 57.78 -22.44 -27.90
C ARG A 171 59.08 -22.14 -27.14
N GLU A 172 59.24 -22.62 -25.90
CA GLU A 172 60.29 -23.62 -25.55
C GLU A 172 60.37 -23.99 -24.03
N LYS A 173 60.49 -25.31 -23.80
CA LYS A 173 61.20 -26.09 -22.77
C LYS A 173 61.30 -25.69 -21.26
N GLU A 174 60.85 -26.68 -20.47
CA GLU A 174 61.53 -27.36 -19.33
C GLU A 174 61.81 -26.67 -17.97
N ASP A 175 61.59 -27.50 -16.94
CA ASP A 175 62.11 -27.48 -15.56
C ASP A 175 61.66 -26.39 -14.54
N SER A 176 61.59 -26.67 -13.22
CA SER A 176 61.30 -27.89 -12.43
C SER A 176 61.30 -27.52 -10.92
N LEU A 177 60.82 -28.40 -10.03
CA LEU A 177 60.92 -28.35 -8.54
C LEU A 177 60.02 -27.29 -7.82
N MET A 178 59.05 -27.68 -6.98
CA MET A 178 59.14 -28.12 -5.55
C MET A 178 59.47 -26.99 -4.54
N ARG A 179 59.04 -26.98 -3.27
CA ARG A 179 57.97 -27.68 -2.49
C ARG A 179 58.06 -27.19 -1.01
N ASN A 180 56.93 -26.92 -0.33
CA ASN A 180 56.82 -26.67 1.13
C ASN A 180 57.56 -25.41 1.67
N HIS A 181 57.36 -24.90 2.91
CA HIS A 181 56.72 -25.45 4.12
C HIS A 181 55.92 -24.40 4.96
N GLN A 182 55.12 -24.93 5.89
CA GLN A 182 54.28 -24.25 6.90
C GLN A 182 55.06 -23.47 8.00
N GLY A 183 54.36 -22.63 8.78
CA GLY A 183 54.80 -22.25 10.15
C GLY A 183 54.05 -21.09 10.83
N MET A 184 53.16 -21.40 11.80
CA MET A 184 52.82 -20.52 12.95
C MET A 184 53.86 -20.76 14.10
N PRO A 185 53.85 -20.13 15.32
CA PRO A 185 52.87 -19.21 15.93
C PRO A 185 53.42 -18.03 16.81
N THR A 186 52.49 -17.29 17.46
CA THR A 186 52.58 -16.63 18.81
C THR A 186 53.49 -15.42 19.11
N ALA A 187 52.89 -14.45 19.85
CA ALA A 187 53.35 -13.79 21.09
C ALA A 187 53.29 -12.23 21.12
N MET A 188 53.09 -11.69 22.33
CA MET A 188 52.77 -10.29 22.64
C MET A 188 54.01 -9.39 22.85
N VAL A 189 53.87 -8.07 22.66
CA VAL A 189 54.45 -7.03 23.55
C VAL A 189 53.78 -5.65 23.38
N ASN A 190 53.63 -4.92 24.47
CA ASN A 190 53.34 -3.48 24.51
C ASN A 190 54.63 -2.66 24.27
N SER A 191 54.54 -1.47 23.66
CA SER A 191 54.72 -0.17 24.35
C SER A 191 54.77 1.03 23.37
N MET A 192 54.64 2.24 23.92
CA MET A 192 54.45 3.52 23.22
C MET A 192 55.73 4.15 22.66
N SER A 193 55.59 4.99 21.62
CA SER A 193 56.41 6.20 21.47
C SER A 193 55.59 7.38 20.93
N SER A 194 55.86 8.57 21.48
CA SER A 194 55.01 9.76 21.40
C SER A 194 55.19 10.61 20.13
N SER A 195 54.16 11.36 19.76
CA SER A 195 54.29 12.76 19.29
C SER A 195 52.98 13.53 19.47
N LYS A 196 52.94 14.43 20.46
CA LYS A 196 51.91 15.48 20.59
C LYS A 196 52.40 16.72 19.85
N GLN A 197 51.51 17.46 19.17
CA GLN A 197 51.28 18.88 19.50
C GLN A 197 50.07 19.47 18.75
N VAL A 198 49.26 20.21 19.51
CA VAL A 198 48.24 21.13 19.03
C VAL A 198 48.63 22.49 19.58
N ASN A 199 48.55 23.57 18.78
CA ASN A 199 48.39 24.89 19.37
C ASN A 199 47.66 25.90 18.45
N LYS A 200 46.93 26.82 19.07
CA LYS A 200 46.20 27.94 18.45
C LYS A 200 47.13 29.13 18.19
N VAL A 201 46.67 30.14 17.43
CA VAL A 201 46.52 31.56 17.88
C VAL A 201 45.84 32.42 16.78
N LYS A 202 45.06 33.43 17.21
CA LYS A 202 44.40 34.51 16.42
C LYS A 202 45.12 35.85 16.68
N PRO A 203 45.07 36.87 15.80
CA PRO A 203 44.05 37.95 15.86
C PRO A 203 43.60 38.36 14.41
N THR A 204 42.95 39.50 14.07
CA THR A 204 42.52 40.74 14.75
C THR A 204 41.23 41.30 14.09
N VAL A 205 40.68 42.42 14.59
CA VAL A 205 39.63 43.27 13.97
C VAL A 205 40.04 44.74 14.13
N ASN A 206 39.62 45.65 13.23
CA ASN A 206 39.78 47.11 13.42
C ASN A 206 38.40 47.82 13.49
N ARG A 207 38.34 48.93 14.25
CA ARG A 207 37.10 49.62 14.67
C ARG A 207 37.33 51.13 14.87
N SER A 208 36.32 51.95 14.59
CA SER A 208 36.05 53.26 15.22
C SER A 208 34.52 53.55 15.09
N THR A 209 33.67 53.81 16.09
CA THR A 209 33.63 54.73 17.29
C THR A 209 33.36 56.20 16.95
N PRO A 210 32.68 56.98 17.83
CA PRO A 210 32.25 56.71 19.24
C PRO A 210 30.72 56.42 19.36
N ASP A 211 29.91 56.67 20.42
CA ASP A 211 30.05 57.39 21.71
C ASP A 211 29.11 56.86 22.85
N ASN A 212 28.83 57.70 23.86
CA ASN A 212 28.27 57.52 25.22
C ASN A 212 26.77 57.98 25.37
N MET A 213 26.01 57.89 26.50
CA MET A 213 26.13 57.31 27.88
C MET A 213 24.75 57.19 28.60
N ALA A 214 24.60 56.18 29.46
CA ALA A 214 24.05 56.14 30.85
C ALA A 214 22.67 56.76 31.34
N VAL A 215 21.98 55.95 32.18
CA VAL A 215 21.19 56.27 33.43
C VAL A 215 19.70 56.73 33.36
N SER A 216 18.87 56.14 34.24
CA SER A 216 17.44 56.44 34.52
C SER A 216 17.24 57.60 35.53
N PRO A 217 16.07 58.27 35.60
CA PRO A 217 14.99 57.80 36.51
C PRO A 217 13.54 58.20 36.12
N SER A 218 12.59 57.90 37.01
CA SER A 218 11.13 58.15 36.93
C SER A 218 10.69 59.60 37.21
N GLN A 219 9.66 60.11 36.50
CA GLN A 219 8.40 60.69 37.04
C GLN A 219 7.55 61.43 35.96
N GLN A 220 6.24 61.55 36.22
CA GLN A 220 5.22 62.32 35.48
C GLN A 220 5.32 63.85 35.75
N PRO A 221 4.48 64.78 35.19
CA PRO A 221 3.35 64.62 34.24
C PRO A 221 3.29 65.63 33.04
N GLY A 222 2.36 65.39 32.11
CA GLY A 222 1.46 66.46 31.64
C GLY A 222 1.59 67.03 30.20
N GLY A 223 0.46 66.99 29.47
CA GLY A 223 0.04 68.10 28.58
C GLY A 223 -0.10 67.85 27.08
N GLY A 224 -1.35 67.89 26.55
CA GLY A 224 -1.62 68.52 25.25
C GLY A 224 -2.34 67.72 24.14
N GLY A 225 -3.69 67.67 24.18
CA GLY A 225 -4.57 67.34 23.02
C GLY A 225 -4.68 65.85 22.65
N GLY A 226 -5.84 65.18 22.63
CA GLY A 226 -7.23 65.63 22.49
C GLY A 226 -7.67 65.54 21.02
N TYR A 227 -8.81 64.98 20.60
CA TYR A 227 -10.06 64.53 21.24
C TYR A 227 -10.70 63.46 20.29
N ASN A 228 -11.77 62.67 20.55
CA ASN A 228 -12.65 62.49 21.70
C ASN A 228 -13.32 61.08 21.66
N ARG A 229 -13.69 60.56 22.84
CA ARG A 229 -14.77 59.54 23.04
C ARG A 229 -16.14 60.30 23.13
N PRO A 230 -17.35 59.72 23.40
CA PRO A 230 -17.63 58.66 24.37
C PRO A 230 -18.85 57.69 24.16
N THR A 231 -18.81 56.55 24.89
CA THR A 231 -19.90 55.89 25.69
C THR A 231 -21.27 55.46 25.10
N SER A 232 -21.65 54.17 25.19
CA SER A 232 -22.45 53.46 26.25
C SER A 232 -23.98 53.71 26.19
N ARG A 233 -24.93 52.86 26.64
CA ARG A 233 -24.97 51.75 27.64
C ARG A 233 -26.19 50.83 27.36
N ALA A 234 -26.28 49.66 28.01
CA ALA A 234 -27.31 48.62 27.78
C ALA A 234 -28.65 48.81 28.53
N SER A 235 -29.75 48.25 27.99
CA SER A 235 -30.79 47.41 28.66
C SER A 235 -31.90 47.01 27.67
N GLY A 236 -32.62 45.90 27.93
CA GLY A 236 -33.61 45.33 27.00
C GLY A 236 -35.07 45.71 27.26
N GLY A 237 -35.97 45.23 26.39
CA GLY A 237 -37.43 45.34 26.53
C GLY A 237 -38.18 45.05 25.22
N ASN A 238 -39.23 44.23 25.27
CA ASN A 238 -40.18 44.04 24.16
C ASN A 238 -40.91 45.37 23.85
N ASN A 239 -41.24 45.68 22.58
CA ASN A 239 -42.57 45.38 22.02
C ASN A 239 -42.77 45.83 20.55
N MET A 240 -43.61 45.08 19.84
CA MET A 240 -44.49 45.42 18.70
C MET A 240 -44.42 46.79 17.95
N ASN A 241 -44.28 46.66 16.61
CA ASN A 241 -45.27 47.08 15.57
C ASN A 241 -45.05 48.37 14.71
N ASN A 242 -45.05 48.17 13.37
CA ASN A 242 -45.46 49.05 12.24
C ASN A 242 -44.89 50.48 12.07
N ASN A 243 -44.66 51.02 10.87
CA ASN A 243 -44.69 50.52 9.47
C ASN A 243 -43.93 51.56 8.59
N GLY A 244 -43.33 51.21 7.44
CA GLY A 244 -42.66 52.26 6.63
C GLY A 244 -41.79 51.89 5.42
N GLY A 245 -42.09 50.82 4.67
CA GLY A 245 -41.77 50.63 3.24
C GLY A 245 -40.36 50.89 2.66
N LEU A 246 -39.72 49.84 2.13
CA LEU A 246 -39.51 49.68 0.68
C LEU A 246 -38.99 48.28 0.34
N GLN A 247 -39.14 47.89 -0.92
CA GLN A 247 -39.25 46.50 -1.36
C GLN A 247 -37.93 45.96 -1.92
N VAL A 248 -37.37 44.92 -1.30
CA VAL A 248 -36.39 44.00 -1.93
C VAL A 248 -36.94 42.59 -1.75
N GLY A 249 -37.29 41.94 -2.85
CA GLY A 249 -37.88 40.60 -2.84
C GLY A 249 -36.86 39.49 -3.07
N ILE A 250 -37.21 38.30 -2.57
CA ILE A 250 -36.70 36.98 -2.99
C ILE A 250 -35.24 36.69 -2.61
N ALA A 251 -35.02 36.01 -1.47
CA ALA A 251 -33.99 34.96 -1.29
C ALA A 251 -33.95 34.31 0.13
N ASP A 252 -35.08 34.10 0.83
CA ASP A 252 -35.05 33.61 2.25
C ASP A 252 -35.82 32.29 2.51
N ASP A 253 -36.42 31.68 1.49
CA ASP A 253 -37.14 30.39 1.62
C ASP A 253 -36.27 29.15 1.30
N GLN A 254 -35.01 29.31 0.85
CA GLN A 254 -34.08 28.18 0.65
C GLN A 254 -33.30 27.78 1.92
N ALA A 255 -33.38 28.56 3.00
CA ALA A 255 -32.64 28.30 4.24
C ALA A 255 -33.27 27.22 5.15
N LYS A 256 -34.39 26.60 4.76
CA LYS A 256 -35.15 25.63 5.58
C LYS A 256 -35.11 24.17 5.10
N ASP A 257 -34.49 23.87 3.96
CA ASP A 257 -34.26 22.50 3.46
C ASP A 257 -32.81 22.01 3.65
N PHE A 258 -31.95 22.80 4.30
CA PHE A 258 -30.63 22.33 4.76
C PHE A 258 -30.77 21.55 6.09
N ASP A 259 -31.08 20.25 5.98
CA ASP A 259 -30.96 19.27 7.08
C ASP A 259 -29.51 19.30 7.63
N PHE A 260 -29.28 20.02 8.72
CA PHE A 260 -27.95 20.09 9.37
C PHE A 260 -27.46 18.71 9.85
N GLU A 261 -28.39 17.78 10.11
CA GLU A 261 -28.13 16.36 10.43
C GLU A 261 -27.61 15.53 9.23
N LYS A 262 -27.74 16.01 7.98
CA LYS A 262 -27.18 15.34 6.79
C LYS A 262 -25.74 15.74 6.48
N THR A 263 -25.27 16.87 7.00
CA THR A 263 -23.96 17.48 6.68
C THR A 263 -22.83 17.08 7.63
N GLU A 264 -22.82 15.84 8.12
CA GLU A 264 -21.65 15.27 8.78
C GLU A 264 -20.48 15.12 7.79
N MET A 265 -19.32 15.67 8.12
CA MET A 265 -18.07 15.39 7.40
C MET A 265 -17.62 13.95 7.65
N LYS A 266 -17.78 13.08 6.64
CA LYS A 266 -17.43 11.63 6.71
C LYS A 266 -16.12 11.28 6.00
N TYR A 267 -15.61 12.18 5.19
CA TYR A 267 -14.40 12.00 4.39
C TYR A 267 -13.47 13.21 4.56
N ASP A 268 -12.22 13.04 4.17
CA ASP A 268 -11.25 14.13 4.10
C ASP A 268 -11.58 15.11 2.95
N SER A 269 -10.90 16.25 2.90
CA SER A 269 -11.10 17.28 1.87
C SER A 269 -10.94 16.80 0.43
N THR A 270 -10.15 15.73 0.16
CA THR A 270 -9.97 15.16 -1.18
C THR A 270 -10.99 14.06 -1.52
N GLY A 271 -11.71 13.52 -0.52
CA GLY A 271 -12.61 12.38 -0.66
C GLY A 271 -11.90 11.01 -0.79
N MET A 272 -10.59 10.93 -0.53
CA MET A 272 -9.80 9.70 -0.69
C MET A 272 -9.81 8.79 0.55
N PHE A 273 -10.12 9.33 1.74
CA PHE A 273 -10.07 8.63 3.01
C PHE A 273 -11.27 8.95 3.90
N HIS A 274 -11.65 8.00 4.75
CA HIS A 274 -12.62 8.24 5.82
C HIS A 274 -12.01 9.15 6.88
N TRP A 275 -12.80 10.12 7.33
CA TRP A 275 -12.40 11.12 8.31
C TRP A 275 -13.42 11.17 9.44
N GLY A 276 -12.96 11.55 10.63
CA GLY A 276 -13.80 11.87 11.77
C GLY A 276 -13.24 13.04 12.58
N PRO A 277 -14.06 13.59 13.50
CA PRO A 277 -13.61 14.59 14.46
C PRO A 277 -12.43 14.06 15.27
N ALA A 278 -11.52 14.96 15.65
CA ALA A 278 -10.32 14.60 16.39
C ALA A 278 -10.70 14.02 17.77
N LYS A 279 -10.34 12.75 18.00
CA LYS A 279 -10.56 12.07 19.28
C LYS A 279 -9.39 12.27 20.23
N SER A 280 -9.67 12.40 21.52
CA SER A 280 -8.61 12.30 22.53
C SER A 280 -8.02 10.87 22.54
N LEU A 281 -6.77 10.74 22.98
CA LEU A 281 -6.15 9.41 23.14
C LEU A 281 -6.86 8.62 24.25
N GLU A 282 -7.31 9.30 25.30
CA GLU A 282 -7.93 8.71 26.49
C GLU A 282 -9.25 8.00 26.17
N GLU A 283 -10.07 8.55 25.25
CA GLU A 283 -11.28 7.88 24.72
C GLU A 283 -10.99 6.59 23.92
N CYS A 284 -9.77 6.44 23.41
CA CYS A 284 -9.37 5.31 22.58
C CYS A 284 -8.53 4.26 23.33
N ILE A 285 -8.10 4.56 24.56
CA ILE A 285 -7.41 3.59 25.42
C ILE A 285 -8.45 2.60 25.98
N LEU A 286 -8.16 1.32 25.85
CA LEU A 286 -8.92 0.23 26.44
C LEU A 286 -8.09 -0.41 27.56
N ASP A 287 -8.73 -0.66 28.70
CA ASP A 287 -8.23 -1.60 29.69
C ASP A 287 -8.36 -3.04 29.18
N ARG A 288 -7.54 -3.96 29.72
CA ARG A 288 -7.62 -5.41 29.39
C ARG A 288 -9.04 -5.99 29.52
N ASN A 289 -9.78 -5.58 30.55
CA ASN A 289 -11.17 -6.02 30.76
C ASN A 289 -12.14 -5.40 29.75
N GLN A 290 -11.95 -4.15 29.36
CA GLN A 290 -12.76 -3.47 28.35
C GLN A 290 -12.52 -4.05 26.95
N ALA A 291 -11.26 -4.36 26.62
CA ALA A 291 -10.90 -5.08 25.40
C ALA A 291 -11.57 -6.47 25.36
N ALA A 292 -11.51 -7.24 26.45
CA ALA A 292 -12.14 -8.56 26.52
C ALA A 292 -13.68 -8.52 26.44
N MET A 293 -14.33 -7.46 26.94
CA MET A 293 -15.77 -7.23 26.76
C MET A 293 -16.14 -6.74 25.35
N THR A 294 -15.18 -6.19 24.59
CA THR A 294 -15.41 -5.72 23.23
C THR A 294 -15.30 -6.90 22.26
N VAL A 295 -16.41 -7.25 21.60
CA VAL A 295 -16.44 -8.36 20.64
C VAL A 295 -15.71 -7.96 19.35
N LEU A 296 -14.39 -8.17 19.33
CA LEU A 296 -13.50 -7.90 18.22
C LEU A 296 -13.37 -9.14 17.32
N ASN A 297 -13.92 -9.09 16.11
CA ASN A 297 -13.83 -10.14 15.09
C ASN A 297 -13.56 -9.51 13.72
N GLY A 298 -12.64 -10.09 12.93
CA GLY A 298 -12.25 -9.53 11.64
C GLY A 298 -11.62 -8.15 11.77
N HIS A 299 -10.65 -8.04 12.68
CA HIS A 299 -9.95 -6.80 13.05
C HIS A 299 -8.44 -6.94 12.83
N VAL A 300 -7.70 -5.83 12.85
CA VAL A 300 -6.23 -5.83 12.71
C VAL A 300 -5.62 -5.55 14.09
N VAL A 301 -4.70 -6.41 14.51
CA VAL A 301 -3.88 -6.19 15.72
C VAL A 301 -2.51 -5.65 15.29
N VAL A 302 -2.06 -4.57 15.91
CA VAL A 302 -0.72 -4.00 15.68
C VAL A 302 0.08 -4.13 16.96
N CYS A 303 0.97 -5.11 16.99
CA CYS A 303 1.94 -5.37 18.06
C CYS A 303 3.14 -4.44 17.88
N LEU A 304 3.24 -3.42 18.74
CA LEU A 304 4.22 -2.35 18.62
C LEU A 304 5.30 -2.45 19.72
N PHE A 305 6.53 -2.72 19.30
CA PHE A 305 7.70 -2.69 20.17
C PHE A 305 8.38 -1.31 20.12
N ALA A 306 8.15 -0.50 21.15
CA ALA A 306 8.69 0.84 21.21
C ALA A 306 8.89 1.32 22.65
N ASP A 307 10.01 1.99 22.90
CA ASP A 307 10.29 2.69 24.15
C ASP A 307 9.87 4.18 24.02
N PRO A 308 9.64 4.93 25.11
CA PRO A 308 9.15 6.32 25.05
C PRO A 308 10.03 7.28 24.23
N ASP A 309 11.33 6.97 24.10
CA ASP A 309 12.31 7.77 23.35
C ASP A 309 12.64 7.22 21.96
N SER A 310 12.08 6.07 21.56
CA SER A 310 12.31 5.47 20.23
C SER A 310 11.93 6.43 19.08
N PRO A 311 12.53 6.32 17.89
CA PRO A 311 12.09 7.08 16.70
C PRO A 311 10.63 6.77 16.32
N LEU A 312 9.97 7.73 15.66
CA LEU A 312 8.60 7.55 15.17
C LEU A 312 8.61 6.71 13.89
N ILE A 313 7.82 5.64 13.85
CA ILE A 313 7.58 4.82 12.64
C ILE A 313 6.65 5.60 11.69
N GLY A 314 5.67 6.30 12.24
CA GLY A 314 4.59 6.91 11.46
C GLY A 314 3.50 5.89 11.12
N LEU A 315 2.88 5.30 12.14
CA LEU A 315 1.74 4.38 12.11
C LEU A 315 0.58 4.89 11.23
N ARG A 316 0.48 6.21 11.03
CA ARG A 316 -0.41 6.83 10.04
C ARG A 316 -0.29 6.18 8.65
N ASN A 317 0.91 5.81 8.20
CA ASN A 317 1.15 5.17 6.91
C ASN A 317 0.58 3.75 6.83
N LEU A 318 0.44 3.06 7.97
CA LEU A 318 -0.23 1.75 8.06
C LEU A 318 -1.77 1.90 8.14
N VAL A 319 -2.27 2.83 8.95
CA VAL A 319 -3.71 2.97 9.18
C VAL A 319 -4.43 3.70 8.05
N MET A 320 -3.79 4.67 7.39
CA MET A 320 -4.40 5.46 6.31
C MET A 320 -4.92 4.60 5.13
N PRO A 321 -4.15 3.65 4.56
CA PRO A 321 -4.65 2.76 3.50
C PRO A 321 -5.84 1.91 3.96
N LEU A 322 -5.83 1.45 5.22
CA LEU A 322 -6.93 0.71 5.85
C LEU A 322 -8.18 1.58 6.11
N ARG A 323 -8.15 2.86 5.74
CA ARG A 323 -9.25 3.84 5.85
C ARG A 323 -9.61 4.50 4.52
N ALA A 324 -9.09 4.01 3.40
CA ALA A 324 -9.42 4.49 2.06
C ALA A 324 -10.95 4.50 1.80
N SER A 325 -11.43 5.46 1.02
CA SER A 325 -12.85 5.73 0.78
C SER A 325 -13.54 4.77 -0.21
N ASN A 326 -12.77 3.85 -0.81
CA ASN A 326 -13.21 2.71 -1.63
C ASN A 326 -13.61 1.47 -0.80
N PHE A 327 -13.68 1.61 0.52
CA PHE A 327 -14.40 0.70 1.41
C PHE A 327 -15.66 1.38 1.94
N HIS A 328 -16.65 0.61 2.35
CA HIS A 328 -17.77 1.12 3.14
C HIS A 328 -17.40 1.20 4.62
N TYR A 329 -18.01 2.13 5.36
CA TYR A 329 -17.73 2.31 6.78
C TYR A 329 -17.93 1.02 7.61
N HIS A 330 -18.85 0.15 7.22
CA HIS A 330 -19.05 -1.15 7.87
C HIS A 330 -17.95 -2.18 7.53
N GLU A 331 -17.40 -2.16 6.30
CA GLU A 331 -16.28 -3.01 5.87
C GLU A 331 -14.94 -2.63 6.54
N LEU A 332 -14.80 -1.39 7.02
CA LEU A 332 -13.58 -0.91 7.67
C LEU A 332 -13.20 -1.77 8.89
N LYS A 333 -12.03 -2.39 8.82
CA LYS A 333 -11.43 -3.21 9.88
C LYS A 333 -11.04 -2.35 11.08
N HIS A 334 -11.51 -2.73 12.27
CA HIS A 334 -11.07 -2.08 13.52
C HIS A 334 -9.58 -2.33 13.72
N VAL A 335 -8.82 -1.31 14.13
CA VAL A 335 -7.37 -1.42 14.38
C VAL A 335 -7.13 -1.30 15.88
N VAL A 336 -6.51 -2.33 16.47
CA VAL A 336 -6.13 -2.36 17.88
C VAL A 336 -4.62 -2.33 18.00
N ILE A 337 -4.07 -1.25 18.54
CA ILE A 337 -2.63 -1.09 18.75
C ILE A 337 -2.29 -1.55 20.16
N VAL A 338 -1.41 -2.55 20.30
CA VAL A 338 -0.93 -3.09 21.57
C VAL A 338 0.51 -2.62 21.76
N GLY A 339 0.76 -1.79 22.78
CA GLY A 339 2.10 -1.26 23.06
C GLY A 339 2.11 -0.15 24.11
N SER A 340 3.25 0.54 24.21
CA SER A 340 3.43 1.67 25.15
C SER A 340 2.60 2.89 24.76
N VAL A 341 1.69 3.30 25.65
CA VAL A 341 0.87 4.52 25.47
C VAL A 341 1.73 5.78 25.34
N ASP A 342 2.88 5.86 26.01
CA ASP A 342 3.74 7.05 25.96
C ASP A 342 4.38 7.24 24.58
N TYR A 343 4.73 6.15 23.90
CA TYR A 343 5.14 6.20 22.50
C TYR A 343 3.98 6.65 21.61
N ILE A 344 2.83 5.98 21.73
CA ILE A 344 1.64 6.21 20.89
C ILE A 344 1.13 7.65 21.05
N ARG A 345 1.24 8.27 22.24
CA ARG A 345 0.86 9.66 22.49
C ARG A 345 1.60 10.66 21.59
N ARG A 346 2.86 10.36 21.19
CA ARG A 346 3.63 11.21 20.28
C ARG A 346 3.14 11.10 18.83
N GLU A 347 2.67 9.92 18.41
CA GLU A 347 2.09 9.70 17.08
C GLU A 347 0.60 10.04 16.98
N TRP A 348 -0.14 10.08 18.09
CA TRP A 348 -1.60 10.19 18.11
C TRP A 348 -2.16 11.37 17.32
N LYS A 349 -1.45 12.51 17.29
CA LYS A 349 -1.83 13.69 16.50
C LYS A 349 -2.02 13.38 15.01
N MET A 350 -1.34 12.35 14.49
CA MET A 350 -1.43 11.89 13.10
C MET A 350 -2.52 10.83 12.87
N LEU A 351 -3.11 10.30 13.94
CA LEU A 351 -4.13 9.23 13.93
C LEU A 351 -5.52 9.69 14.40
N GLN A 352 -5.61 10.74 15.22
CA GLN A 352 -6.82 11.22 15.90
C GLN A 352 -8.06 11.44 15.03
N ASN A 353 -7.88 11.65 13.70
CA ASN A 353 -8.94 11.91 12.72
C ASN A 353 -9.40 10.65 11.96
N LEU A 354 -8.82 9.48 12.23
CA LEU A 354 -9.13 8.22 11.55
C LEU A 354 -10.09 7.37 12.42
N PRO A 355 -11.17 6.81 11.86
CA PRO A 355 -12.17 6.08 12.64
C PRO A 355 -11.70 4.67 13.04
N LYS A 356 -12.40 4.04 13.99
CA LYS A 356 -12.20 2.64 14.42
C LYS A 356 -10.75 2.30 14.83
N ILE A 357 -10.13 3.13 15.67
CA ILE A 357 -8.83 2.86 16.29
C ILE A 357 -9.04 2.70 17.80
N SER A 358 -8.39 1.69 18.39
CA SER A 358 -8.26 1.52 19.83
C SER A 358 -6.82 1.22 20.21
N VAL A 359 -6.45 1.52 21.44
CA VAL A 359 -5.10 1.33 21.99
C VAL A 359 -5.22 0.50 23.26
N LEU A 360 -4.54 -0.64 23.35
CA LEU A 360 -4.40 -1.40 24.59
C LEU A 360 -3.04 -1.05 25.21
N ASN A 361 -3.08 -0.50 26.43
CA ASN A 361 -1.87 -0.26 27.21
C ASN A 361 -1.33 -1.60 27.74
N GLY A 362 -0.30 -2.13 27.10
CA GLY A 362 0.22 -3.46 27.40
C GLY A 362 1.46 -3.81 26.58
N SER A 363 1.93 -5.05 26.73
CA SER A 363 3.08 -5.57 25.97
C SER A 363 2.62 -6.65 24.98
N PRO A 364 3.06 -6.64 23.71
CA PRO A 364 2.77 -7.73 22.79
C PRO A 364 3.34 -9.10 23.21
N LEU A 365 4.29 -9.16 24.16
CA LEU A 365 4.79 -10.42 24.72
C LEU A 365 3.82 -11.01 25.77
N SER A 366 2.90 -10.21 26.30
CA SER A 366 1.91 -10.63 27.29
C SER A 366 0.76 -11.40 26.64
N ARG A 367 0.75 -12.74 26.83
CA ARG A 367 -0.34 -13.61 26.38
C ARG A 367 -1.71 -13.19 26.93
N ALA A 368 -1.76 -12.51 28.08
CA ALA A 368 -3.00 -12.00 28.65
C ALA A 368 -3.57 -10.83 27.84
N ASP A 369 -2.71 -9.96 27.31
CA ASP A 369 -3.11 -8.83 26.47
C ASP A 369 -3.51 -9.31 25.06
N LEU A 370 -2.75 -10.24 24.49
CA LEU A 370 -3.09 -10.90 23.21
C LEU A 370 -4.41 -11.69 23.25
N ARG A 371 -4.73 -12.32 24.39
CA ARG A 371 -6.05 -12.95 24.59
C ARG A 371 -7.16 -11.93 24.76
N ALA A 372 -6.93 -10.83 25.47
CA ALA A 372 -7.94 -9.79 25.66
C ALA A 372 -8.36 -9.06 24.38
N VAL A 373 -7.46 -8.97 23.37
CA VAL A 373 -7.82 -8.45 22.04
C VAL A 373 -8.42 -9.51 21.10
N ASN A 374 -8.55 -10.77 21.53
CA ASN A 374 -8.98 -11.90 20.69
C ASN A 374 -8.13 -12.08 19.42
N VAL A 375 -6.79 -12.17 19.56
CA VAL A 375 -5.86 -12.31 18.42
C VAL A 375 -6.17 -13.52 17.50
N ASN A 376 -6.82 -14.55 18.02
CA ASN A 376 -7.32 -15.70 17.24
C ASN A 376 -8.48 -15.37 16.28
N LEU A 377 -9.11 -14.20 16.41
CA LEU A 377 -10.18 -13.67 15.56
C LEU A 377 -9.73 -12.47 14.70
N CYS A 378 -8.42 -12.16 14.67
CA CYS A 378 -7.90 -11.09 13.83
C CYS A 378 -7.80 -11.52 12.36
N ASP A 379 -7.93 -10.56 11.43
CA ASP A 379 -7.62 -10.75 10.00
C ASP A 379 -6.12 -10.68 9.72
N MET A 380 -5.37 -9.94 10.53
CA MET A 380 -3.92 -9.82 10.46
C MET A 380 -3.36 -9.31 11.80
N CYS A 381 -2.30 -9.96 12.28
CA CYS A 381 -1.45 -9.47 13.36
C CYS A 381 -0.15 -8.89 12.78
N VAL A 382 0.01 -7.57 12.83
CA VAL A 382 1.19 -6.86 12.33
C VAL A 382 2.15 -6.66 13.50
N ILE A 383 3.39 -7.14 13.37
CA ILE A 383 4.45 -6.97 14.38
C ILE A 383 5.47 -5.96 13.84
N LEU A 384 5.66 -4.84 14.56
CA LEU A 384 6.56 -3.74 14.20
C LEU A 384 7.53 -3.43 15.35
N SER A 385 8.73 -2.98 15.00
CA SER A 385 9.74 -2.53 15.97
C SER A 385 10.21 -1.10 15.68
N ALA A 386 9.97 -0.19 16.63
CA ALA A 386 10.51 1.17 16.60
C ALA A 386 11.90 1.27 17.25
N LYS A 387 12.39 0.19 17.87
CA LYS A 387 13.63 0.22 18.63
C LYS A 387 14.82 0.30 17.69
N VAL A 388 15.71 1.27 17.94
CA VAL A 388 16.99 1.33 17.24
C VAL A 388 17.83 0.13 17.67
N PRO A 389 18.28 -0.74 16.74
CA PRO A 389 19.09 -1.89 17.11
C PRO A 389 20.43 -1.44 17.71
N SER A 390 20.91 -2.17 18.72
CA SER A 390 22.24 -1.95 19.29
C SER A 390 23.32 -2.31 18.28
N ASN A 391 24.24 -1.39 18.01
CA ASN A 391 25.35 -1.58 17.05
C ASN A 391 26.27 -2.78 17.38
N ASP A 392 26.21 -3.31 18.61
CA ASP A 392 27.10 -4.37 19.09
C ASP A 392 26.81 -5.74 18.46
N ASP A 393 25.55 -6.01 18.05
CA ASP A 393 25.16 -7.25 17.39
C ASP A 393 23.91 -7.07 16.50
N PRO A 394 24.04 -7.09 15.15
CA PRO A 394 22.92 -6.93 14.23
C PRO A 394 21.99 -8.16 14.17
N THR A 395 22.37 -9.32 14.72
CA THR A 395 21.47 -10.48 14.81
C THR A 395 20.39 -10.25 15.87
N LEU A 396 20.72 -9.53 16.95
CA LEU A 396 19.81 -9.24 18.06
C LEU A 396 18.82 -8.10 17.80
N ALA A 397 18.86 -7.48 16.62
CA ALA A 397 17.96 -6.40 16.21
C ALA A 397 16.48 -6.79 16.31
N ASP A 398 16.12 -7.97 15.77
CA ASP A 398 14.73 -8.40 15.58
C ASP A 398 14.20 -9.27 16.74
N LYS A 399 14.97 -9.40 17.84
CA LYS A 399 14.68 -10.36 18.93
C LYS A 399 13.26 -10.24 19.50
N GLU A 400 12.75 -9.02 19.67
CA GLU A 400 11.40 -8.80 20.23
C GLU A 400 10.31 -9.19 19.24
N ALA A 401 10.52 -8.92 17.94
CA ALA A 401 9.59 -9.27 16.87
C ALA A 401 9.49 -10.78 16.65
N ILE A 402 10.64 -11.48 16.62
CA ILE A 402 10.71 -12.94 16.51
C ILE A 402 10.09 -13.60 17.75
N LEU A 403 10.45 -13.15 18.96
CA LEU A 403 9.87 -13.68 20.20
C LEU A 403 8.35 -13.49 20.26
N ALA A 404 7.83 -12.34 19.80
CA ALA A 404 6.38 -12.12 19.70
C ALA A 404 5.72 -13.08 18.69
N SER A 405 6.35 -13.28 17.54
CA SER A 405 5.85 -14.17 16.49
C SER A 405 5.76 -15.61 16.98
N LEU A 406 6.85 -16.14 17.55
CA LEU A 406 6.90 -17.48 18.16
C LEU A 406 5.95 -17.60 19.36
N ASN A 407 5.80 -16.55 20.17
CA ASN A 407 4.89 -16.54 21.31
C ASN A 407 3.42 -16.70 20.87
N ILE A 408 3.00 -15.98 19.82
CA ILE A 408 1.66 -16.11 19.24
C ILE A 408 1.47 -17.49 18.61
N LYS A 409 2.44 -17.97 17.81
CA LYS A 409 2.38 -19.32 17.21
C LYS A 409 2.22 -20.43 18.27
N ALA A 410 2.86 -20.27 19.42
CA ALA A 410 2.80 -21.18 20.57
C ALA A 410 1.60 -20.96 21.52
N MET A 411 0.62 -20.11 21.17
CA MET A 411 -0.63 -19.99 21.92
C MET A 411 -1.66 -21.03 21.47
N THR A 412 -2.46 -21.51 22.41
CA THR A 412 -3.68 -22.26 22.16
C THR A 412 -4.89 -21.46 22.66
N PHE A 413 -6.02 -21.66 21.98
CA PHE A 413 -7.29 -21.01 22.23
C PHE A 413 -8.37 -22.09 22.38
N ASP A 414 -9.16 -22.00 23.46
CA ASP A 414 -10.25 -22.92 23.69
C ASP A 414 -11.47 -22.51 22.83
N ASP A 415 -12.07 -23.46 22.12
CA ASP A 415 -13.21 -23.25 21.21
C ASP A 415 -14.53 -22.87 21.93
N THR A 416 -14.48 -22.61 23.24
CA THR A 416 -15.65 -22.30 24.09
C THR A 416 -16.38 -21.01 23.68
N ILE A 417 -15.71 -20.09 23.00
CA ILE A 417 -16.32 -18.88 22.38
C ILE A 417 -17.29 -19.24 21.23
N GLY A 418 -17.20 -20.44 20.65
CA GLY A 418 -18.12 -20.95 19.63
C GLY A 418 -19.32 -21.75 20.17
N VAL A 419 -19.39 -22.03 21.48
CA VAL A 419 -20.36 -22.98 22.05
C VAL A 419 -21.23 -22.32 23.14
N LEU A 420 -21.92 -21.24 22.77
CA LEU A 420 -23.01 -20.64 23.55
C LEU A 420 -24.37 -20.76 22.86
N SER A 421 -24.57 -21.82 22.07
CA SER A 421 -25.87 -22.15 21.45
C SER A 421 -26.21 -23.66 21.43
N GLN A 422 -25.44 -24.51 22.10
CA GLN A 422 -25.79 -25.94 22.28
C GLN A 422 -25.42 -26.45 23.67
N THR A 423 -26.20 -26.05 24.68
CA THR A 423 -26.28 -26.78 25.95
C THR A 423 -27.46 -27.75 25.90
N ALA A 424 -27.14 -29.00 25.55
CA ALA A 424 -27.81 -30.26 25.84
C ALA A 424 -29.33 -30.34 26.13
N ALA A 425 -29.96 -31.25 25.38
CA ALA A 425 -31.00 -32.20 25.79
C ALA A 425 -32.48 -31.74 25.90
N GLY A 426 -33.27 -32.21 24.92
CA GLY A 426 -34.56 -32.84 25.18
C GLY A 426 -35.83 -32.04 24.87
N GLU A 427 -36.83 -32.78 24.38
CA GLU A 427 -38.26 -32.44 24.31
C GLU A 427 -38.71 -31.46 23.20
N GLU A 428 -40.03 -31.41 23.01
CA GLU A 428 -40.71 -31.35 21.71
C GLU A 428 -41.16 -29.94 21.27
N ASP A 429 -41.53 -29.85 19.99
CA ASP A 429 -42.35 -28.81 19.32
C ASP A 429 -42.58 -27.46 20.04
N THR A 430 -42.02 -26.38 19.47
CA THR A 430 -42.80 -25.15 19.19
C THR A 430 -42.09 -24.23 18.19
N LEU A 431 -42.76 -23.94 17.07
CA LEU A 431 -42.29 -22.99 16.06
C LEU A 431 -42.33 -21.55 16.58
N SER A 432 -41.18 -20.88 16.70
CA SER A 432 -41.06 -19.45 17.03
C SER A 432 -40.73 -18.63 15.78
N PRO A 433 -41.61 -17.72 15.30
CA PRO A 433 -41.45 -17.08 13.99
C PRO A 433 -40.83 -15.67 14.06
N VAL A 434 -39.55 -15.57 14.44
CA VAL A 434 -38.75 -14.34 14.22
C VAL A 434 -37.33 -14.73 13.79
N GLY A 435 -36.94 -14.34 12.57
CA GLY A 435 -35.60 -14.62 12.05
C GLY A 435 -34.52 -13.85 12.83
N SER A 436 -33.72 -14.58 13.61
CA SER A 436 -32.45 -14.04 14.11
C SER A 436 -31.47 -13.84 12.95
N PRO A 437 -30.72 -12.73 12.90
CA PRO A 437 -29.75 -12.53 11.83
C PRO A 437 -28.65 -13.59 11.94
N ILE A 438 -28.38 -14.30 10.83
CA ILE A 438 -27.25 -15.23 10.74
C ILE A 438 -25.97 -14.39 10.72
N VAL A 439 -25.47 -14.06 11.91
CA VAL A 439 -24.10 -13.60 12.08
C VAL A 439 -23.22 -14.80 11.76
N LEU A 440 -22.53 -14.75 10.62
CA LEU A 440 -21.56 -15.76 10.22
C LEU A 440 -20.34 -15.66 11.17
N GLN A 441 -20.49 -16.22 12.37
CA GLN A 441 -19.53 -16.10 13.46
C GLN A 441 -18.29 -16.92 13.09
N ARG A 442 -17.30 -16.22 12.53
CA ARG A 442 -16.05 -16.82 12.05
C ARG A 442 -15.42 -17.65 13.15
N ARG A 443 -15.19 -18.94 12.87
CA ARG A 443 -14.39 -19.81 13.74
C ARG A 443 -12.99 -19.22 13.84
N GLY A 444 -12.54 -18.96 15.06
CA GLY A 444 -11.19 -18.48 15.31
C GLY A 444 -10.15 -19.58 15.10
N SER A 445 -8.89 -19.18 15.02
CA SER A 445 -7.78 -20.12 14.98
C SER A 445 -7.62 -20.79 16.36
N VAL A 446 -7.94 -22.09 16.46
CA VAL A 446 -7.74 -22.92 17.68
C VAL A 446 -6.27 -22.94 18.10
N TYR A 447 -5.39 -23.04 17.09
CA TYR A 447 -3.94 -23.01 17.23
C TYR A 447 -3.38 -21.66 16.78
N GLY A 448 -2.48 -21.09 17.60
CA GLY A 448 -1.78 -19.85 17.30
C GLY A 448 -0.96 -19.88 16.01
N ALA A 449 -0.48 -21.06 15.61
CA ALA A 449 0.20 -21.29 14.33
C ALA A 449 -0.64 -20.89 13.10
N ASN A 450 -1.98 -20.90 13.23
CA ASN A 450 -2.92 -20.54 12.17
C ASN A 450 -3.40 -19.08 12.27
N VAL A 451 -2.80 -18.25 13.13
CA VAL A 451 -3.10 -16.81 13.20
C VAL A 451 -2.38 -16.11 12.04
N PRO A 452 -3.11 -15.39 11.15
CA PRO A 452 -2.47 -14.64 10.07
C PRO A 452 -1.64 -13.50 10.66
N MET A 453 -0.35 -13.48 10.36
CA MET A 453 0.58 -12.49 10.92
C MET A 453 1.66 -12.09 9.93
N ILE A 454 2.15 -10.86 10.07
CA ILE A 454 3.26 -10.31 9.30
C ILE A 454 4.26 -9.65 10.26
N THR A 455 5.52 -10.03 10.14
CA THR A 455 6.61 -9.56 11.00
C THR A 455 7.57 -8.69 10.19
N GLU A 456 7.78 -7.46 10.62
CA GLU A 456 8.85 -6.60 10.11
C GLU A 456 10.21 -7.11 10.59
N LEU A 457 11.19 -7.18 9.69
CA LEU A 457 12.58 -7.56 10.00
C LEU A 457 13.56 -6.49 9.51
N VAL A 458 14.56 -6.20 10.32
CA VAL A 458 15.70 -5.33 9.98
C VAL A 458 16.82 -6.15 9.32
N ASN A 459 17.04 -7.39 9.76
CA ASN A 459 18.10 -8.26 9.23
C ASN A 459 17.51 -9.45 8.47
N ASP A 460 17.85 -9.57 7.18
CA ASP A 460 17.37 -10.64 6.29
C ASP A 460 17.68 -12.04 6.83
N SER A 461 18.86 -12.26 7.42
CA SER A 461 19.27 -13.56 7.95
C SER A 461 18.41 -14.05 9.13
N ASN A 462 17.67 -13.16 9.79
CA ASN A 462 16.81 -13.51 10.90
C ASN A 462 15.48 -14.17 10.48
N VAL A 463 15.16 -14.20 9.18
CA VAL A 463 13.91 -14.76 8.65
C VAL A 463 13.72 -16.24 8.99
N GLN A 464 14.81 -17.02 9.01
CA GLN A 464 14.84 -18.45 9.36
C GLN A 464 14.21 -18.73 10.73
N PHE A 465 14.35 -17.82 11.70
CA PHE A 465 13.84 -18.02 13.06
C PHE A 465 12.31 -17.91 13.20
N LEU A 466 11.58 -17.59 12.12
CA LEU A 466 10.13 -17.45 12.15
C LEU A 466 9.38 -18.77 12.00
N ASP A 467 9.88 -19.72 11.20
CA ASP A 467 9.25 -21.01 10.91
C ASP A 467 10.21 -22.14 11.27
N GLN A 468 9.75 -23.12 12.06
CA GLN A 468 10.59 -24.25 12.54
C GLN A 468 10.53 -25.49 11.63
N ASP A 469 9.81 -25.36 10.52
CA ASP A 469 9.50 -26.40 9.52
C ASP A 469 9.99 -26.02 8.11
N ASP A 470 10.92 -25.05 8.02
CA ASP A 470 11.65 -24.74 6.78
C ASP A 470 13.02 -25.47 6.78
N ASP A 471 13.59 -25.69 5.59
CA ASP A 471 14.93 -26.26 5.44
C ASP A 471 15.96 -25.12 5.57
N ASP A 472 16.35 -24.78 6.81
CA ASP A 472 17.22 -23.65 7.16
C ASP A 472 18.64 -23.74 6.53
N ASP A 473 18.82 -23.18 5.33
CA ASP A 473 20.13 -22.91 4.72
C ASP A 473 20.44 -21.39 4.78
N PRO A 474 21.46 -20.95 5.55
CA PRO A 474 21.79 -19.53 5.72
C PRO A 474 22.32 -18.84 4.45
N ASP A 475 22.72 -19.60 3.42
CA ASP A 475 23.12 -19.04 2.12
C ASP A 475 21.89 -18.76 1.20
N THR A 476 20.67 -19.08 1.65
CA THR A 476 19.42 -18.86 0.90
C THR A 476 19.05 -17.37 0.85
N GLU A 477 18.87 -16.83 -0.36
CA GLU A 477 18.38 -15.46 -0.56
C GLU A 477 16.99 -15.27 0.07
N LEU A 478 16.77 -14.17 0.81
CA LEU A 478 15.54 -13.89 1.57
C LEU A 478 14.23 -14.24 0.83
N TYR A 479 14.16 -13.95 -0.48
CA TYR A 479 12.91 -14.15 -1.22
C TYR A 479 12.59 -15.61 -1.53
N LEU A 480 13.56 -16.53 -1.43
CA LEU A 480 13.36 -17.97 -1.60
C LEU A 480 12.89 -18.64 -0.30
N THR A 481 13.13 -18.01 0.85
CA THR A 481 12.72 -18.52 2.17
C THR A 481 11.20 -18.63 2.29
N GLN A 482 10.74 -19.65 3.01
CA GLN A 482 9.32 -19.93 3.15
C GLN A 482 8.53 -18.79 3.85
N PRO A 483 9.03 -18.15 4.93
CA PRO A 483 8.27 -17.11 5.62
C PRO A 483 8.00 -15.90 4.72
N PHE A 484 8.92 -15.58 3.81
CA PHE A 484 8.77 -14.51 2.83
C PHE A 484 7.83 -14.93 1.68
N ALA A 485 8.00 -16.14 1.12
CA ALA A 485 7.14 -16.66 0.05
C ALA A 485 5.66 -16.78 0.49
N CYS A 486 5.44 -17.06 1.78
CA CYS A 486 4.12 -17.09 2.42
C CYS A 486 3.59 -15.71 2.82
N GLY A 487 4.42 -14.66 2.81
CA GLY A 487 4.03 -13.30 3.22
C GLY A 487 3.90 -13.08 4.73
N THR A 488 4.52 -13.92 5.55
CA THR A 488 4.58 -13.79 7.02
C THR A 488 5.77 -12.96 7.51
N ALA A 489 6.76 -12.74 6.65
CA ALA A 489 7.92 -11.90 6.89
C ALA A 489 8.00 -10.76 5.86
N PHE A 490 8.43 -9.58 6.31
CA PHE A 490 8.74 -8.45 5.45
C PHE A 490 10.00 -7.75 5.95
N ALA A 491 11.10 -7.86 5.19
CA ALA A 491 12.34 -7.15 5.49
C ALA A 491 12.41 -5.81 4.74
N VAL A 492 13.06 -4.81 5.34
CA VAL A 492 13.19 -3.47 4.74
C VAL A 492 14.06 -3.47 3.46
N SER A 493 15.05 -4.38 3.40
CA SER A 493 16.00 -4.57 2.28
C SER A 493 15.33 -4.71 0.91
N VAL A 494 14.14 -5.31 0.83
CA VAL A 494 13.43 -5.53 -0.46
C VAL A 494 13.04 -4.22 -1.14
N LEU A 495 12.97 -3.12 -0.38
CA LEU A 495 12.68 -1.78 -0.89
C LEU A 495 13.86 -1.13 -1.61
N ASP A 496 15.10 -1.61 -1.44
CA ASP A 496 16.26 -1.06 -2.16
C ASP A 496 16.13 -1.27 -3.68
N SER A 497 15.50 -2.37 -4.10
CA SER A 497 15.21 -2.64 -5.51
C SER A 497 14.31 -1.56 -6.15
N LEU A 498 13.38 -0.99 -5.38
CA LEU A 498 12.44 0.04 -5.82
C LEU A 498 13.14 1.32 -6.29
N MET A 499 14.32 1.64 -5.75
CA MET A 499 15.14 2.76 -6.21
C MET A 499 15.58 2.56 -7.66
N SER A 500 15.96 1.34 -8.04
CA SER A 500 16.32 1.00 -9.42
C SER A 500 15.10 1.03 -10.35
N THR A 501 13.96 0.49 -9.90
CA THR A 501 12.71 0.51 -10.68
C THR A 501 12.24 1.94 -10.96
N THR A 502 12.33 2.82 -9.97
CA THR A 502 11.94 4.24 -10.08
C THR A 502 12.84 5.00 -11.04
N TYR A 503 14.14 4.67 -11.11
CA TYR A 503 15.08 5.27 -12.05
C TYR A 503 14.75 4.92 -13.51
N PHE A 504 14.44 3.64 -13.80
CA PHE A 504 14.09 3.21 -15.16
C PHE A 504 12.66 3.55 -15.57
N ASN A 505 11.73 3.60 -14.61
CA ASN A 505 10.32 3.87 -14.86
C ASN A 505 9.75 4.81 -13.79
N GLN A 506 9.79 6.12 -14.08
CA GLN A 506 9.27 7.16 -13.20
C GLN A 506 7.77 6.95 -12.84
N ASN A 507 6.99 6.34 -13.74
CA ASN A 507 5.56 6.10 -13.52
C ASN A 507 5.30 4.87 -12.63
N ALA A 508 6.27 3.96 -12.45
CA ALA A 508 6.13 2.79 -11.59
C ALA A 508 5.89 3.19 -10.13
N LEU A 509 6.65 4.14 -9.60
CA LEU A 509 6.47 4.61 -8.21
C LEU A 509 5.09 5.26 -8.00
N THR A 510 4.58 6.02 -8.97
CA THR A 510 3.25 6.64 -8.92
C THR A 510 2.13 5.58 -8.94
N LEU A 511 2.28 4.53 -9.74
CA LEU A 511 1.37 3.37 -9.74
C LEU A 511 1.39 2.64 -8.38
N ILE A 512 2.58 2.39 -7.83
CA ILE A 512 2.77 1.70 -6.55
C ILE A 512 2.17 2.50 -5.40
N ARG A 513 2.43 3.81 -5.33
CA ARG A 513 1.79 4.70 -4.35
C ARG A 513 0.29 4.64 -4.49
N SER A 514 -0.24 4.76 -5.71
CA SER A 514 -1.69 4.75 -5.97
C SER A 514 -2.35 3.43 -5.53
N LEU A 515 -1.68 2.29 -5.72
CA LEU A 515 -2.18 0.96 -5.36
C LEU A 515 -2.05 0.65 -3.85
N ILE A 516 -0.93 1.02 -3.22
CA ILE A 516 -0.62 0.69 -1.81
C ILE A 516 -1.22 1.72 -0.85
N THR A 517 -1.06 3.01 -1.10
CA THR A 517 -1.49 4.05 -0.14
C THR A 517 -2.99 4.28 -0.10
N GLY A 518 -3.74 3.63 -1.01
CA GLY A 518 -5.17 3.86 -1.16
C GLY A 518 -5.51 5.19 -1.82
N GLY A 519 -4.61 5.73 -2.65
CA GLY A 519 -4.85 6.94 -3.46
C GLY A 519 -4.34 8.24 -2.84
N ALA A 520 -3.18 8.26 -2.17
CA ALA A 520 -2.53 9.51 -1.76
C ALA A 520 -2.16 10.34 -3.01
N THR A 521 -2.90 11.42 -3.25
CA THR A 521 -2.66 12.36 -4.35
C THR A 521 -1.57 13.37 -3.96
N PRO A 522 -0.88 13.99 -4.94
CA PRO A 522 0.03 15.11 -4.68
C PRO A 522 -0.66 16.28 -3.95
N GLU A 523 -1.96 16.50 -4.20
CA GLU A 523 -2.80 17.45 -3.46
C GLU A 523 -2.86 17.12 -1.96
N LEU A 524 -3.10 15.85 -1.61
CA LEU A 524 -3.10 15.44 -0.21
C LEU A 524 -1.69 15.55 0.40
N GLU A 525 -0.63 15.16 -0.33
CA GLU A 525 0.76 15.35 0.11
C GLU A 525 1.06 16.83 0.42
N LEU A 526 0.54 17.78 -0.38
CA LEU A 526 0.68 19.22 -0.15
C LEU A 526 -0.05 19.69 1.12
N ILE A 527 -1.32 19.31 1.31
CA ILE A 527 -2.11 19.67 2.52
C ILE A 527 -1.40 19.19 3.80
N LEU A 528 -0.76 18.02 3.74
CA LEU A 528 0.01 17.46 4.86
C LEU A 528 1.32 18.21 5.08
N ALA A 529 1.98 18.67 4.01
CA ALA A 529 3.19 19.48 4.07
C ALA A 529 2.93 20.89 4.66
N GLU A 530 1.71 21.45 4.51
CA GLU A 530 1.27 22.66 5.22
C GLU A 530 1.11 22.44 6.74
N GLY A 531 1.28 21.21 7.26
CA GLY A 531 1.10 20.88 8.67
C GLY A 531 -0.36 20.82 9.13
N ALA A 532 -1.30 20.84 8.19
CA ALA A 532 -2.74 20.88 8.45
C ALA A 532 -3.32 19.60 9.07
N GLY A 533 -2.63 18.47 8.91
CA GLY A 533 -3.19 17.14 9.14
C GLY A 533 -4.26 16.79 8.10
N LEU A 534 -5.10 15.78 8.38
CA LEU A 534 -6.27 15.52 7.55
C LEU A 534 -7.39 16.49 7.93
N ARG A 535 -7.76 17.38 7.02
CA ARG A 535 -8.95 18.22 7.13
C ARG A 535 -10.18 17.46 6.65
N GLY A 536 -11.31 17.62 7.34
CA GLY A 536 -12.60 17.08 6.91
C GLY A 536 -13.15 17.84 5.70
N GLY A 537 -13.82 17.12 4.80
CA GLY A 537 -14.46 17.67 3.60
C GLY A 537 -15.97 17.47 3.61
N TYR A 538 -16.70 18.41 3.01
CA TYR A 538 -18.09 18.16 2.62
C TYR A 538 -18.12 17.22 1.41
N SER A 539 -19.07 16.29 1.38
CA SER A 539 -19.19 15.33 0.28
C SER A 539 -19.85 15.97 -0.94
N THR A 540 -19.05 16.47 -1.89
CA THR A 540 -19.54 16.89 -3.22
C THR A 540 -19.64 15.67 -4.15
N ALA A 541 -20.32 15.83 -5.29
CA ALA A 541 -20.38 14.79 -6.32
C ALA A 541 -18.98 14.40 -6.82
N ASP A 542 -18.09 15.38 -7.01
CA ASP A 542 -16.71 15.17 -7.47
C ASP A 542 -15.88 14.41 -6.42
N SER A 543 -15.95 14.81 -5.14
CA SER A 543 -15.28 14.11 -4.04
C SER A 543 -15.80 12.68 -3.85
N LEU A 544 -17.08 12.42 -4.13
CA LEU A 544 -17.64 11.06 -4.12
C LEU A 544 -17.18 10.24 -5.33
N SER A 545 -16.98 10.84 -6.51
CA SER A 545 -16.44 10.15 -7.70
C SER A 545 -15.01 9.63 -7.49
N ASN A 546 -14.22 10.30 -6.65
CA ASN A 546 -12.87 9.86 -6.25
C ASN A 546 -12.87 8.51 -5.49
N ARG A 547 -14.03 7.98 -5.09
CA ARG A 547 -14.20 6.69 -4.41
C ARG A 547 -14.25 5.51 -5.39
N ASP A 548 -14.52 5.74 -6.67
CA ASP A 548 -14.67 4.72 -7.73
C ASP A 548 -13.32 4.10 -8.19
N ARG A 549 -12.43 3.87 -7.22
CA ARG A 549 -11.10 3.28 -7.41
C ARG A 549 -11.13 1.81 -7.03
N CYS A 550 -10.39 0.99 -7.77
CA CYS A 550 -10.28 -0.43 -7.45
C CYS A 550 -9.68 -0.66 -6.05
N ARG A 551 -10.12 -1.75 -5.43
CA ARG A 551 -9.59 -2.26 -4.16
C ARG A 551 -8.95 -3.63 -4.39
N VAL A 552 -7.84 -3.90 -3.70
CA VAL A 552 -7.24 -5.23 -3.67
C VAL A 552 -8.10 -6.12 -2.76
N GLY A 553 -8.51 -7.28 -3.27
CA GLY A 553 -9.25 -8.29 -2.53
C GLY A 553 -8.66 -9.68 -2.73
N GLN A 554 -9.05 -10.60 -1.85
CA GLN A 554 -8.82 -12.04 -2.01
C GLN A 554 -10.18 -12.73 -2.11
N ILE A 555 -10.35 -13.61 -3.10
CA ILE A 555 -11.55 -14.43 -3.26
C ILE A 555 -11.17 -15.89 -3.13
N SER A 556 -11.88 -16.64 -2.27
CA SER A 556 -11.73 -18.09 -2.15
C SER A 556 -12.40 -18.79 -3.34
N LEU A 557 -11.80 -19.86 -3.88
CA LEU A 557 -12.46 -20.73 -4.85
C LEU A 557 -13.33 -21.82 -4.21
N TYR A 558 -13.45 -21.84 -2.88
CA TYR A 558 -14.30 -22.80 -2.16
C TYR A 558 -15.79 -22.42 -2.18
N ASP A 559 -16.11 -21.13 -2.29
CA ASP A 559 -17.48 -20.60 -2.21
C ASP A 559 -17.65 -19.38 -3.13
N GLY A 560 -18.89 -19.07 -3.48
CA GLY A 560 -19.26 -17.95 -4.35
C GLY A 560 -19.20 -18.27 -5.85
N PRO A 561 -19.42 -17.26 -6.71
CA PRO A 561 -19.67 -17.47 -8.15
C PRO A 561 -18.45 -17.98 -8.93
N LEU A 562 -17.25 -17.93 -8.35
CA LEU A 562 -16.02 -18.42 -8.98
C LEU A 562 -15.68 -19.86 -8.58
N ALA A 563 -16.42 -20.46 -7.64
CA ALA A 563 -16.17 -21.84 -7.17
C ALA A 563 -16.29 -22.89 -8.29
N GLN A 564 -17.12 -22.63 -9.30
CA GLN A 564 -17.23 -23.47 -10.51
C GLN A 564 -15.91 -23.64 -11.29
N PHE A 565 -14.91 -22.79 -11.06
CA PHE A 565 -13.57 -22.89 -11.66
C PHE A 565 -12.55 -23.60 -10.74
N GLY A 566 -12.90 -23.83 -9.46
CA GLY A 566 -12.05 -24.53 -8.49
C GLY A 566 -11.95 -26.04 -8.78
N GLU A 567 -13.00 -26.65 -9.32
CA GLU A 567 -13.02 -28.06 -9.70
C GLU A 567 -12.35 -28.28 -11.07
N ALA A 568 -11.02 -28.38 -11.06
CA ALA A 568 -10.16 -28.64 -12.23
C ALA A 568 -10.27 -27.60 -13.38
N GLY A 569 -10.72 -26.38 -13.07
CA GLY A 569 -10.68 -25.26 -14.01
C GLY A 569 -9.26 -24.73 -14.25
N LYS A 570 -9.11 -23.95 -15.33
CA LYS A 570 -7.86 -23.26 -15.66
C LYS A 570 -7.90 -21.79 -15.24
N TYR A 571 -6.74 -21.24 -14.87
CA TYR A 571 -6.61 -19.84 -14.49
C TYR A 571 -7.06 -18.88 -15.61
N GLY A 572 -6.82 -19.21 -16.89
CA GLY A 572 -7.26 -18.38 -18.00
C GLY A 572 -8.78 -18.27 -18.15
N ASP A 573 -9.50 -19.37 -17.94
CA ASP A 573 -10.97 -19.39 -18.01
C ASP A 573 -11.58 -18.58 -16.85
N LEU A 574 -11.03 -18.76 -15.65
CA LEU A 574 -11.34 -17.95 -14.47
C LEU A 574 -11.10 -16.45 -14.73
N PHE A 575 -9.95 -16.08 -15.27
CA PHE A 575 -9.57 -14.70 -15.55
C PHE A 575 -10.57 -14.02 -16.50
N VAL A 576 -10.90 -14.69 -17.61
CA VAL A 576 -11.84 -14.15 -18.62
C VAL A 576 -13.25 -14.03 -18.03
N ALA A 577 -13.70 -15.02 -17.25
CA ALA A 577 -15.01 -14.98 -16.61
C ALA A 577 -15.13 -13.89 -15.53
N ALA A 578 -14.10 -13.74 -14.66
CA ALA A 578 -14.06 -12.72 -13.63
C ALA A 578 -14.06 -11.30 -14.22
N LEU A 579 -13.29 -11.09 -15.28
CA LEU A 579 -13.17 -9.79 -15.96
C LEU A 579 -14.45 -9.41 -16.70
N LYS A 580 -15.10 -10.34 -17.41
CA LYS A 580 -16.35 -10.09 -18.15
C LYS A 580 -17.57 -9.90 -17.26
N SER A 581 -17.75 -10.79 -16.29
CA SER A 581 -18.98 -10.86 -15.49
C SER A 581 -18.98 -9.87 -14.32
N TYR A 582 -17.82 -9.59 -13.74
CA TYR A 582 -17.69 -8.81 -12.50
C TYR A 582 -16.73 -7.61 -12.61
N GLY A 583 -16.04 -7.43 -13.74
CA GLY A 583 -15.02 -6.38 -13.88
C GLY A 583 -13.79 -6.58 -12.98
N MET A 584 -13.59 -7.79 -12.44
CA MET A 584 -12.51 -8.10 -11.52
C MET A 584 -11.27 -8.55 -12.27
N LEU A 585 -10.11 -7.95 -11.96
CA LEU A 585 -8.84 -8.33 -12.58
C LEU A 585 -8.06 -9.27 -11.64
N CYS A 586 -7.87 -10.53 -12.02
CA CYS A 586 -7.03 -11.46 -11.26
C CYS A 586 -5.54 -11.17 -11.50
N ILE A 587 -4.76 -11.01 -10.43
CA ILE A 587 -3.31 -10.76 -10.48
C ILE A 587 -2.50 -12.04 -10.22
N GLY A 588 -3.04 -12.96 -9.43
CA GLY A 588 -2.34 -14.17 -9.04
C GLY A 588 -3.11 -15.01 -8.03
N LEU A 589 -2.45 -16.05 -7.52
CA LEU A 589 -3.02 -17.02 -6.58
C LEU A 589 -2.29 -17.01 -5.24
N TYR A 590 -2.96 -17.53 -4.22
CA TYR A 590 -2.46 -17.77 -2.87
C TYR A 590 -2.84 -19.20 -2.48
N ARG A 591 -1.94 -20.13 -2.81
CA ARG A 591 -2.16 -21.59 -2.80
C ARG A 591 -1.57 -22.20 -1.54
N PHE A 592 -2.21 -23.22 -0.96
CA PHE A 592 -1.62 -23.96 0.17
C PHE A 592 -0.31 -24.65 -0.25
N ARG A 593 0.72 -24.58 0.61
CA ARG A 593 2.00 -25.28 0.39
C ARG A 593 1.77 -26.79 0.30
N ASP A 594 1.04 -27.32 1.28
CA ASP A 594 0.75 -28.73 1.42
C ASP A 594 -0.64 -29.03 0.83
N THR A 595 -0.69 -29.77 -0.27
CA THR A 595 -1.94 -30.18 -0.93
C THR A 595 -2.38 -31.60 -0.54
N SER A 596 -1.58 -32.32 0.24
CA SER A 596 -1.91 -33.63 0.78
C SER A 596 -2.92 -33.52 1.93
N SER A 597 -3.95 -34.37 1.91
CA SER A 597 -5.00 -34.42 2.95
C SER A 597 -4.55 -35.10 4.26
N SER A 598 -3.28 -34.95 4.62
CA SER A 598 -2.67 -35.47 5.85
C SER A 598 -3.12 -34.66 7.08
N CYS A 599 -3.21 -35.32 8.24
CA CYS A 599 -3.56 -34.66 9.51
C CYS A 599 -2.55 -33.58 9.94
N ASP A 600 -1.31 -33.66 9.45
CA ASP A 600 -0.22 -32.73 9.75
C ASP A 600 -0.03 -31.65 8.66
N ALA A 601 -0.97 -31.51 7.71
CA ALA A 601 -0.85 -30.55 6.61
C ALA A 601 -0.87 -29.08 7.10
N SER A 602 0.15 -28.32 6.71
CA SER A 602 0.30 -26.93 7.12
C SER A 602 -0.73 -26.02 6.44
N SER A 603 -1.39 -25.14 7.20
CA SER A 603 -2.31 -24.14 6.63
C SER A 603 -1.60 -22.95 5.97
N LYS A 604 -0.27 -23.01 5.80
CA LYS A 604 0.51 -21.99 5.12
C LYS A 604 0.19 -21.94 3.63
N ARG A 605 0.12 -20.73 3.09
CA ARG A 605 -0.12 -20.47 1.67
C ARG A 605 1.03 -19.66 1.09
N TYR A 606 1.42 -19.93 -0.14
CA TYR A 606 2.44 -19.20 -0.88
C TYR A 606 1.83 -18.44 -2.06
N VAL A 607 2.53 -17.39 -2.50
CA VAL A 607 2.05 -16.48 -3.55
C VAL A 607 2.51 -16.93 -4.94
N ILE A 608 1.59 -17.01 -5.90
CA ILE A 608 1.91 -17.22 -7.32
C ILE A 608 1.47 -15.98 -8.11
N THR A 609 2.42 -15.17 -8.58
CA THR A 609 2.14 -13.97 -9.38
C THR A 609 1.92 -14.33 -10.85
N ASN A 610 0.86 -13.82 -11.48
CA ASN A 610 0.55 -13.96 -12.90
C ASN A 610 0.77 -15.39 -13.47
N PRO A 611 0.07 -16.43 -12.95
CA PRO A 611 0.20 -17.77 -13.48
C PRO A 611 -0.28 -17.87 -14.95
N PRO A 612 0.26 -18.82 -15.74
CA PRO A 612 -0.17 -19.06 -17.12
C PRO A 612 -1.67 -19.35 -17.27
N ASP A 613 -2.19 -19.16 -18.49
CA ASP A 613 -3.61 -19.40 -18.79
C ASP A 613 -4.01 -20.87 -18.72
N ASP A 614 -3.08 -21.80 -18.90
CA ASP A 614 -3.30 -23.25 -18.77
C ASP A 614 -3.09 -23.79 -17.35
N PHE A 615 -2.70 -22.93 -16.40
CA PHE A 615 -2.44 -23.32 -15.01
C PHE A 615 -3.69 -23.89 -14.33
N SER A 616 -3.56 -25.08 -13.74
CA SER A 616 -4.67 -25.79 -13.09
C SER A 616 -4.96 -25.23 -11.71
N LEU A 617 -6.23 -24.96 -11.41
CA LEU A 617 -6.71 -24.44 -10.14
C LEU A 617 -7.06 -25.55 -9.16
N LEU A 618 -7.05 -25.22 -7.86
CA LEU A 618 -7.56 -26.05 -6.77
C LEU A 618 -8.74 -25.33 -6.10
N PRO A 619 -9.75 -26.06 -5.58
CA PRO A 619 -10.90 -25.43 -4.91
C PRO A 619 -10.51 -24.74 -3.60
N THR A 620 -9.33 -25.08 -3.05
CA THR A 620 -8.76 -24.46 -1.86
C THR A 620 -7.99 -23.17 -2.17
N ASP A 621 -7.70 -22.84 -3.42
CA ASP A 621 -6.92 -21.64 -3.79
C ASP A 621 -7.68 -20.36 -3.43
N GLN A 622 -6.92 -19.31 -3.12
CA GLN A 622 -7.42 -17.94 -3.03
C GLN A 622 -6.84 -17.12 -4.17
N VAL A 623 -7.62 -16.23 -4.76
CA VAL A 623 -7.26 -15.43 -5.93
C VAL A 623 -7.10 -13.98 -5.52
N PHE A 624 -5.94 -13.39 -5.80
CA PHE A 624 -5.73 -11.95 -5.67
C PHE A 624 -6.43 -11.23 -6.81
N VAL A 625 -7.37 -10.34 -6.49
CA VAL A 625 -8.18 -9.60 -7.46
C VAL A 625 -8.16 -8.10 -7.21
N LEU A 626 -8.21 -7.31 -8.28
CA LEU A 626 -8.63 -5.92 -8.22
C LEU A 626 -10.14 -5.87 -8.43
N MET A 627 -10.88 -5.71 -7.34
CA MET A 627 -12.31 -5.50 -7.36
C MET A 627 -12.59 -4.03 -7.68
N GLN A 628 -13.57 -3.77 -8.55
CA GLN A 628 -14.11 -2.42 -8.70
C GLN A 628 -14.86 -2.02 -7.44
N PHE A 629 -14.91 -0.72 -7.15
CA PHE A 629 -15.82 -0.22 -6.12
C PHE A 629 -17.27 -0.36 -6.62
N ASP A 630 -18.11 -0.98 -5.80
CA ASP A 630 -19.56 -0.95 -5.98
C ASP A 630 -20.12 0.14 -5.05
N PRO A 631 -20.72 1.23 -5.57
CA PRO A 631 -21.39 2.24 -4.75
C PRO A 631 -22.54 1.67 -3.90
N GLY A 632 -23.02 0.47 -4.25
CA GLY A 632 -24.22 -0.13 -3.71
C GLY A 632 -25.48 0.56 -4.22
N LEU A 633 -26.62 -0.04 -3.94
CA LEU A 633 -27.87 0.70 -3.93
C LEU A 633 -27.88 1.56 -2.66
N GLU A 634 -28.00 2.89 -2.81
CA GLU A 634 -28.26 3.76 -1.67
C GLU A 634 -29.41 3.17 -0.84
N TYR A 635 -29.17 2.98 0.46
CA TYR A 635 -30.25 2.67 1.39
C TYR A 635 -31.14 3.90 1.49
N LYS A 636 -32.09 4.03 0.55
CA LYS A 636 -33.17 5.00 0.65
C LYS A 636 -33.89 4.67 1.95
N PRO A 637 -33.80 5.52 3.00
CA PRO A 637 -34.56 5.26 4.20
C PRO A 637 -36.02 5.26 3.75
N ASN A 638 -36.71 4.15 3.94
CA ASN A 638 -38.10 4.00 3.55
C ASN A 638 -38.94 4.86 4.50
N ARG A 639 -38.91 6.19 4.29
CA ARG A 639 -39.88 7.15 4.81
C ARG A 639 -41.19 6.76 4.14
N GLY A 640 -41.84 5.76 4.74
CA GLY A 640 -43.09 5.24 4.26
C GLY A 640 -44.04 6.40 4.05
N THR A 641 -44.50 6.55 2.81
CA THR A 641 -45.66 7.37 2.48
C THR A 641 -46.86 6.77 3.19
N ARG A 642 -47.02 7.10 4.48
CA ARG A 642 -48.32 7.03 5.13
C ARG A 642 -49.22 7.91 4.30
N GLY A 643 -50.17 7.27 3.62
CA GLY A 643 -51.26 7.99 2.97
C GLY A 643 -51.91 8.91 4.00
N LYS A 644 -52.25 10.12 3.56
CA LYS A 644 -53.36 10.82 4.21
C LYS A 644 -54.61 10.04 3.85
N ASP A 645 -55.10 9.24 4.78
CA ASP A 645 -56.47 8.74 4.69
C ASP A 645 -57.39 9.86 5.14
N ASP A 646 -58.17 10.40 4.20
CA ASP A 646 -59.27 11.32 4.49
C ASP A 646 -60.42 10.54 5.15
N ASN A 647 -60.65 10.73 6.45
CA ASN A 647 -61.99 10.72 7.06
C ASN A 647 -61.99 11.03 8.57
N SER A 648 -63.04 11.77 8.98
CA SER A 648 -63.42 12.18 10.36
C SER A 648 -62.69 13.40 10.92
#